data_AF-A0A8S1PUH4-F1
#
_entry.id   AF-A0A8S1PUH4-F1
#
_cell.length_a   1.000
_cell.length_b   1.000
_cell.length_c   1.000
_cell.angle_alpha   90.00
_cell.angle_beta   90.00
_cell.angle_gamma   90.00
#
_symmetry.space_group_name_H-M   'P 1'
#
loop_
_entity.id
_entity.type
_entity.pdbx_description
1 polymer ?
#
loop_
_entity_poly.entity_id
_entity_poly.type
_entity_poly.pdbx_seq_one_letter_code
_entity_poly.pdbx_strand_id
1 'polypeptide(L)'
;MFESKSDLIVENCLKHKVPDNLEEFSFQIEEWMYKQKSNRALFISEEDGNDIQFLLCHWINKLNKDLVIPYFVEHENQNYHYGIYYVLSRLKAQFNISQRVEIEGEKLKQFFQYWLEFYNRELQNQVFCEAKCVYKRLILIFQGIDRFRDSNGEVRVSYWLPKVLPENIKVIVTGRNDSKAFEYYKNQGGSILNIDWSKKEYLENLIQFDSLYRIYRKLPRKLQEQTLFSMSFQAIFTNQTDEFQSINKEVLQHLENIKQESDFYNLLISTFLKYYSEIHYSQILNVLTYVFKGISIEEITNICNCDKQQFLIVYEFFKIFLMEKQQIYCIFYLTFKNVLSTYFPHNKTLFQSFIMVMEHSQNSIRKLEELIYQYSKGKRYFKLKEILINIESFLLYCTPYHKFELCHLWQTLEQNGYDLVMEYNKAVDNFQAFYKPTNEGLFYIILQISRFLREYSIFENDHTPPYKHPQLKGQPIDFDEIGMYNELKELKMMAKKKKKIMNEEYFPSQITNIDTLNMDMKANRDYFINYYLNQFDQGLVQQYINTKQEQLLDKIIRNTRNQQFYYYKRWVWVQFPWLSLTQKNNYSKLMQQYNINNIPLQEELSLNQKAIKLAQIAQQTKQMKEYNSSKLPSINSSIRLRRYSPLEISRITNIPKTRADSEHTKSTDRSIKKCTLPSIQKMQYQKKLDQIVYQNQVLKNRLKEYNTIRQNLYPDELSTETQKALEITKKLSEELKKQQENFQIIQQEMKRINIVWKLCQQNQDCNDRAQQLVQHSKNLDRLIQEQMICIKDCNEKLMEIKYKQKIVQKKQQVEKKQQQQQQQQQQQQQQQQLQIRFNFIQNIPTSAGMLSNIDSSYIQDSYKKQLQISNSLINETNETKIKFVRLKTGKIEDRLDSHTQELVTQLFDLGIENLNKNNSKLREFCDMITKNDELHLEIQNRQQRLLQLKNTKQEFIIFSKILQTQKKPILQTRSDHYYSSYQQDDVIRQNDYKIQNLKQLQQYLAVIKFYNNNLYQLFQSIQKPDNNISQITQLLQKMI
;
A
#
# COMPACT_ATOMS: atom_id res chain seq x y z
N MET A 1 5.47 7.02 -6.07
CA MET A 1 4.20 6.63 -5.42
C MET A 1 3.08 6.99 -6.37
N PHE A 2 2.02 6.20 -6.46
CA PHE A 2 0.84 6.55 -7.25
C PHE A 2 -0.01 7.49 -6.41
N GLU A 3 0.16 8.80 -6.62
CA GLU A 3 -0.65 9.82 -5.96
C GLU A 3 -1.95 9.99 -6.75
N SER A 4 -3.07 10.02 -6.03
CA SER A 4 -4.36 10.29 -6.63
C SER A 4 -4.48 11.75 -7.05
N LYS A 5 -5.40 12.08 -7.96
CA LYS A 5 -5.70 13.48 -8.30
C LYS A 5 -6.11 14.29 -7.06
N SER A 6 -6.70 13.63 -6.07
CA SER A 6 -7.02 14.26 -4.80
C SER A 6 -5.77 14.68 -4.00
N ASP A 7 -4.76 13.80 -3.93
CA ASP A 7 -3.48 14.15 -3.28
C ASP A 7 -2.77 15.28 -4.05
N LEU A 8 -2.87 15.27 -5.39
CA LEU A 8 -2.32 16.29 -6.27
C LEU A 8 -2.96 17.67 -6.03
N ILE A 9 -4.28 17.70 -5.88
CA ILE A 9 -5.03 18.92 -5.58
C ILE A 9 -4.55 19.51 -4.25
N VAL A 10 -4.40 18.69 -3.21
CA VAL A 10 -3.89 19.16 -1.91
C VAL A 10 -2.51 19.77 -2.04
N GLU A 11 -1.57 19.07 -2.67
CA GLU A 11 -0.20 19.57 -2.85
C GLU A 11 -0.16 20.89 -3.62
N ASN A 12 -1.00 21.03 -4.65
CA ASN A 12 -1.02 22.24 -5.45
C ASN A 12 -1.67 23.42 -4.72
N CYS A 13 -2.79 23.20 -4.02
CA CYS A 13 -3.38 24.24 -3.19
C CYS A 13 -2.38 24.80 -2.17
N LEU A 14 -1.55 23.93 -1.56
CA LEU A 14 -0.55 24.33 -0.58
C LEU A 14 0.61 25.18 -1.12
N LYS A 15 0.76 25.31 -2.45
CA LYS A 15 1.73 26.24 -3.05
C LYS A 15 1.27 27.70 -3.05
N HIS A 16 -0.02 27.95 -2.86
CA HIS A 16 -0.59 29.29 -2.81
C HIS A 16 -0.46 29.90 -1.42
N LYS A 17 -0.70 31.21 -1.31
CA LYS A 17 -0.73 31.90 -0.02
C LYS A 17 -1.82 31.31 0.87
N VAL A 18 -1.52 31.25 2.17
CA VAL A 18 -2.46 30.78 3.19
C VAL A 18 -3.69 31.72 3.21
N PRO A 19 -4.92 31.20 3.14
CA PRO A 19 -6.12 32.04 3.23
C PRO A 19 -6.25 32.68 4.62
N ASP A 20 -6.64 33.96 4.73
CA ASP A 20 -6.73 34.66 6.03
C ASP A 20 -7.79 34.06 6.94
N ASN A 21 -8.93 33.72 6.36
CA ASN A 21 -10.04 33.10 7.06
C ASN A 21 -9.75 31.68 7.52
N LEU A 22 -8.55 31.15 7.26
CA LEU A 22 -8.19 29.81 7.68
C LEU A 22 -8.29 29.65 9.19
N GLU A 23 -7.99 30.66 10.00
CA GLU A 23 -8.07 30.53 11.47
C GLU A 23 -9.52 30.44 11.95
N GLU A 24 -10.39 31.32 11.46
CA GLU A 24 -11.83 31.27 11.76
C GLU A 24 -12.45 29.97 11.25
N PHE A 25 -12.13 29.57 10.01
CA PHE A 25 -12.55 28.31 9.42
C PHE A 25 -12.07 27.10 10.24
N SER A 26 -10.79 27.10 10.64
CA SER A 26 -10.22 26.05 11.49
C SER A 26 -10.94 26.00 12.83
N PHE A 27 -11.18 27.15 13.43
CA PHE A 27 -11.89 27.26 14.71
C PHE A 27 -13.32 26.71 14.60
N GLN A 28 -14.07 27.08 13.56
CA GLN A 28 -15.45 26.60 13.35
C GLN A 28 -15.49 25.08 13.11
N ILE A 29 -14.55 24.54 12.33
CA ILE A 29 -14.44 23.09 12.13
C ILE A 29 -14.04 22.39 13.42
N GLU A 30 -13.07 22.92 14.16
CA GLU A 30 -12.63 22.32 15.43
C GLU A 30 -13.74 22.38 16.48
N GLU A 31 -14.44 23.51 16.58
CA GLU A 31 -15.61 23.66 17.44
C GLU A 31 -16.67 22.61 17.09
N TRP A 32 -16.98 22.45 15.80
CA TRP A 32 -17.84 21.37 15.34
C TRP A 32 -17.29 20.00 15.76
N MET A 33 -16.01 19.70 15.56
CA MET A 33 -15.45 18.40 15.92
C MET A 33 -15.61 18.04 17.40
N TYR A 34 -15.56 19.03 18.30
CA TYR A 34 -15.58 18.82 19.76
C TYR A 34 -16.95 19.03 20.43
N LYS A 35 -17.84 19.89 19.90
CA LYS A 35 -19.12 20.26 20.55
C LYS A 35 -20.34 19.49 20.04
N GLN A 36 -20.17 18.43 19.25
CA GLN A 36 -21.28 17.66 18.68
C GLN A 36 -21.98 16.78 19.73
N LYS A 37 -23.30 16.96 19.90
CA LYS A 37 -24.14 16.02 20.66
C LYS A 37 -24.29 14.66 19.96
N SER A 38 -24.29 14.65 18.63
CA SER A 38 -24.35 13.44 17.80
C SER A 38 -23.31 13.54 16.69
N ASN A 39 -22.47 12.52 16.53
CA ASN A 39 -21.42 12.51 15.51
C ASN A 39 -22.02 12.31 14.11
N ARG A 40 -22.33 13.40 13.42
CA ARG A 40 -22.89 13.42 12.05
C ARG A 40 -21.89 14.07 11.10
N ALA A 41 -22.09 13.96 9.79
CA ALA A 41 -21.21 14.65 8.85
C ALA A 41 -21.43 16.18 8.92
N LEU A 42 -20.35 16.96 8.75
CA LEU A 42 -20.40 18.41 8.53
C LEU A 42 -20.69 18.66 7.06
N PHE A 43 -21.75 19.42 6.76
CA PHE A 43 -21.93 19.95 5.42
C PHE A 43 -21.33 21.36 5.36
N ILE A 44 -20.37 21.58 4.49
CA ILE A 44 -19.84 22.90 4.21
C ILE A 44 -20.46 23.40 2.90
N SER A 45 -21.17 24.51 3.02
CA SER A 45 -21.94 25.09 1.93
C SER A 45 -21.04 25.83 0.95
N GLU A 46 -20.96 25.33 -0.28
CA GLU A 46 -20.25 25.97 -1.40
C GLU A 46 -21.18 26.96 -2.10
N GLU A 47 -20.86 28.24 -2.03
CA GLU A 47 -21.45 29.23 -2.94
C GLU A 47 -20.62 29.27 -4.23
N ASP A 48 -21.30 29.55 -5.35
CA ASP A 48 -20.63 29.65 -6.65
C ASP A 48 -19.49 30.68 -6.58
N GLY A 49 -18.25 30.25 -6.80
CA GLY A 49 -17.05 31.09 -6.77
C GLY A 49 -16.29 31.12 -5.44
N ASN A 50 -16.76 30.42 -4.41
CA ASN A 50 -16.03 30.22 -3.16
C ASN A 50 -15.15 28.98 -3.22
N ASP A 51 -13.84 29.14 -2.99
CA ASP A 51 -12.92 28.01 -3.08
C ASP A 51 -12.65 27.33 -1.75
N ILE A 52 -13.65 26.55 -1.32
CA ILE A 52 -13.53 25.75 -0.11
C ILE A 52 -12.38 24.73 -0.22
N GLN A 53 -11.95 24.38 -1.44
CA GLN A 53 -10.81 23.51 -1.68
C GLN A 53 -9.54 24.08 -1.05
N PHE A 54 -9.23 25.37 -1.24
CA PHE A 54 -8.03 25.99 -0.67
C PHE A 54 -8.05 25.98 0.86
N LEU A 55 -9.18 26.38 1.47
CA LEU A 55 -9.34 26.36 2.92
C LEU A 55 -9.17 24.95 3.49
N LEU A 56 -9.81 23.95 2.87
CA LEU A 56 -9.66 22.56 3.27
C LEU A 56 -8.21 22.09 3.14
N CYS A 57 -7.55 22.33 2.02
CA CYS A 57 -6.17 21.90 1.80
C CYS A 57 -5.19 22.51 2.82
N HIS A 58 -5.28 23.82 3.09
CA HIS A 58 -4.44 24.45 4.12
C HIS A 58 -4.80 24.00 5.54
N TRP A 59 -6.08 23.75 5.82
CA TRP A 59 -6.52 23.21 7.10
C TRP A 59 -6.00 21.78 7.32
N ILE A 60 -6.04 20.92 6.29
CA ILE A 60 -5.48 19.57 6.32
C ILE A 60 -3.99 19.61 6.73
N ASN A 61 -3.23 20.57 6.20
CA ASN A 61 -1.80 20.71 6.51
C ASN A 61 -1.52 21.21 7.95
N LYS A 62 -2.50 21.85 8.62
CA LYS A 62 -2.41 22.25 10.04
C LYS A 62 -2.70 21.09 11.01
N LEU A 63 -3.38 20.04 10.55
CA LEU A 63 -3.79 18.94 11.42
C LEU A 63 -2.59 18.06 11.81
N ASN A 64 -2.32 18.03 13.12
CA ASN A 64 -1.32 17.15 13.70
C ASN A 64 -1.98 15.89 14.27
N LYS A 65 -1.46 14.72 13.91
CA LYS A 65 -1.88 13.40 14.43
C LYS A 65 -3.29 12.93 14.05
N ASP A 66 -4.02 13.64 13.20
CA ASP A 66 -5.26 13.12 12.60
C ASP A 66 -4.94 12.50 11.22
N LEU A 67 -5.58 11.37 10.89
CA LEU A 67 -5.47 10.78 9.55
C LEU A 67 -6.54 11.41 8.66
N VAL A 68 -6.13 12.12 7.61
CA VAL A 68 -7.07 12.76 6.68
C VAL A 68 -7.02 12.08 5.32
N ILE A 69 -8.20 11.75 4.79
CA ILE A 69 -8.36 11.18 3.44
C ILE A 69 -9.30 12.08 2.65
N PRO A 70 -8.76 12.99 1.82
CA PRO A 70 -9.56 13.84 0.97
C PRO A 70 -9.91 13.13 -0.34
N TYR A 71 -11.14 13.35 -0.79
CA TYR A 71 -11.64 12.92 -2.08
C TYR A 71 -12.36 14.08 -2.77
N PHE A 72 -11.77 14.56 -3.87
CA PHE A 72 -12.31 15.66 -4.67
C PHE A 72 -13.01 15.07 -5.90
N VAL A 73 -14.33 15.30 -6.02
CA VAL A 73 -15.13 14.77 -7.12
C VAL A 73 -14.73 15.43 -8.44
N GLU A 74 -14.29 14.63 -9.40
CA GLU A 74 -13.58 15.12 -10.58
C GLU A 74 -14.49 15.66 -11.68
N HIS A 75 -15.69 15.11 -11.82
CA HIS A 75 -16.64 15.44 -12.88
C HIS A 75 -18.09 15.25 -12.42
N GLU A 76 -19.01 15.88 -13.14
CA GLU A 76 -20.44 15.66 -12.90
C GLU A 76 -20.84 14.22 -13.22
N ASN A 77 -21.74 13.66 -12.41
CA ASN A 77 -22.25 12.29 -12.55
C ASN A 77 -21.22 11.20 -12.21
N GLN A 78 -20.22 11.53 -11.40
CA GLN A 78 -19.33 10.50 -10.87
C GLN A 78 -20.12 9.57 -9.95
N ASN A 79 -19.87 8.26 -10.05
CA ASN A 79 -20.52 7.29 -9.17
C ASN A 79 -19.84 7.32 -7.78
N TYR A 80 -20.62 7.43 -6.70
CA TYR A 80 -20.10 7.46 -5.33
C TYR A 80 -19.35 6.19 -4.93
N HIS A 81 -19.58 5.06 -5.61
CA HIS A 81 -18.80 3.83 -5.39
C HIS A 81 -17.29 4.05 -5.61
N TYR A 82 -16.89 4.93 -6.55
CA TYR A 82 -15.48 5.29 -6.74
C TYR A 82 -14.90 5.97 -5.50
N GLY A 83 -15.65 6.90 -4.90
CA GLY A 83 -15.26 7.59 -3.68
C GLY A 83 -15.12 6.64 -2.49
N ILE A 84 -16.10 5.74 -2.30
CA ILE A 84 -16.05 4.72 -1.24
C ILE A 84 -14.84 3.79 -1.44
N TYR A 85 -14.68 3.24 -2.65
CA TYR A 85 -13.58 2.32 -2.95
C TYR A 85 -12.20 2.98 -2.76
N TYR A 86 -12.07 4.25 -3.18
CA TYR A 86 -10.87 5.04 -2.95
C TYR A 86 -10.54 5.17 -1.46
N VAL A 87 -11.51 5.60 -0.65
CA VAL A 87 -11.34 5.78 0.80
C VAL A 87 -10.94 4.46 1.46
N LEU A 88 -11.66 3.38 1.18
CA LEU A 88 -11.36 2.07 1.75
C LEU A 88 -10.00 1.54 1.33
N SER A 89 -9.59 1.76 0.08
CA SER A 89 -8.25 1.38 -0.41
C SER A 89 -7.13 2.14 0.30
N ARG A 90 -7.33 3.45 0.56
CA ARG A 90 -6.38 4.29 1.31
C ARG A 90 -6.31 3.89 2.78
N LEU A 91 -7.46 3.63 3.42
CA LEU A 91 -7.50 3.14 4.80
C LEU A 91 -6.82 1.78 4.93
N LYS A 92 -7.08 0.86 4.00
CA LYS A 92 -6.38 -0.44 3.95
C LYS A 92 -4.86 -0.25 3.87
N ALA A 93 -4.38 0.66 3.02
CA ALA A 93 -2.97 1.00 2.89
C ALA A 93 -2.39 1.50 4.22
N GLN A 94 -3.11 2.41 4.88
CA GLN A 94 -2.62 3.13 6.06
C GLN A 94 -2.53 2.25 7.30
N PHE A 95 -3.55 1.43 7.52
CA PHE A 95 -3.62 0.52 8.67
C PHE A 95 -2.98 -0.85 8.38
N ASN A 96 -2.40 -1.04 7.18
CA ASN A 96 -1.83 -2.29 6.71
C ASN A 96 -2.79 -3.49 6.87
N ILE A 97 -4.07 -3.25 6.60
CA ILE A 97 -5.11 -4.25 6.77
C ILE A 97 -5.03 -5.22 5.61
N SER A 98 -5.07 -6.49 5.93
CA SER A 98 -4.96 -7.55 4.95
C SER A 98 -6.28 -7.69 4.17
N GLN A 99 -7.42 -7.55 4.87
CA GLN A 99 -8.77 -7.77 4.34
C GLN A 99 -9.01 -7.03 3.01
N ARG A 100 -9.59 -7.74 2.04
CA ARG A 100 -9.92 -7.23 0.72
C ARG A 100 -11.12 -6.30 0.77
N VAL A 101 -11.03 -5.19 0.04
CA VAL A 101 -12.16 -4.29 -0.22
C VAL A 101 -13.00 -4.88 -1.34
N GLU A 102 -14.32 -4.95 -1.14
CA GLU A 102 -15.27 -5.41 -2.14
C GLU A 102 -15.21 -4.50 -3.39
N ILE A 103 -15.33 -5.06 -4.59
CA ILE A 103 -15.31 -4.28 -5.85
C ILE A 103 -16.75 -4.11 -6.39
N GLU A 104 -17.72 -4.84 -5.84
CA GLU A 104 -19.12 -4.68 -6.21
C GLU A 104 -19.73 -3.43 -5.57
N GLY A 105 -20.33 -2.56 -6.39
CA GLY A 105 -20.88 -1.28 -5.95
C GLY A 105 -21.88 -1.38 -4.79
N GLU A 106 -22.88 -2.26 -4.90
CA GLU A 106 -23.89 -2.42 -3.83
C GLU A 106 -23.29 -2.97 -2.53
N LYS A 107 -22.29 -3.87 -2.59
CA LYS A 107 -21.58 -4.33 -1.39
C LYS A 107 -20.73 -3.24 -0.78
N LEU A 108 -20.04 -2.45 -1.59
CA LEU A 108 -19.27 -1.29 -1.12
C LEU A 108 -20.15 -0.36 -0.29
N LYS A 109 -21.33 -0.05 -0.82
CA LYS A 109 -22.36 0.75 -0.14
C LYS A 109 -22.85 0.07 1.14
N GLN A 110 -23.30 -1.19 1.05
CA GLN A 110 -23.87 -1.94 2.18
C GLN A 110 -22.88 -2.07 3.35
N PHE A 111 -21.61 -2.32 3.05
CA PHE A 111 -20.57 -2.52 4.05
C PHE A 111 -19.81 -1.25 4.42
N PHE A 112 -20.12 -0.08 3.83
CA PHE A 112 -19.33 1.12 4.11
C PHE A 112 -19.38 1.50 5.59
N GLN A 113 -20.56 1.46 6.22
CA GLN A 113 -20.70 1.70 7.65
C GLN A 113 -19.88 0.69 8.48
N TYR A 114 -19.97 -0.59 8.14
CA TYR A 114 -19.19 -1.65 8.80
C TYR A 114 -17.68 -1.37 8.73
N TRP A 115 -17.18 -0.94 7.57
CA TRP A 115 -15.78 -0.58 7.41
C TRP A 115 -15.40 0.62 8.28
N LEU A 116 -16.22 1.66 8.34
CA LEU A 116 -15.97 2.79 9.24
C LEU A 116 -15.91 2.32 10.71
N GLU A 117 -16.86 1.50 11.17
CA GLU A 117 -16.83 0.95 12.53
C GLU A 117 -15.59 0.08 12.79
N PHE A 118 -15.15 -0.68 11.79
CA PHE A 118 -13.93 -1.46 11.85
C PHE A 118 -12.68 -0.55 11.99
N TYR A 119 -12.53 0.48 11.16
CA TYR A 119 -11.41 1.43 11.29
C TYR A 119 -11.46 2.26 12.57
N ASN A 120 -12.64 2.54 13.10
CA ASN A 120 -12.79 3.18 14.40
C ASN A 120 -12.21 2.31 15.53
N ARG A 121 -12.45 0.99 15.48
CA ARG A 121 -11.84 0.03 16.42
C ARG A 121 -10.32 -0.05 16.22
N GLU A 122 -9.85 -0.09 14.97
CA GLU A 122 -8.42 -0.09 14.70
C GLU A 122 -7.72 1.17 15.23
N LEU A 123 -8.33 2.35 15.10
CA LEU A 123 -7.84 3.59 15.71
C LEU A 123 -7.74 3.48 17.24
N GLN A 124 -8.77 2.95 17.90
CA GLN A 124 -8.76 2.74 19.35
C GLN A 124 -7.68 1.74 19.78
N ASN A 125 -7.41 0.74 18.95
CA ASN A 125 -6.43 -0.30 19.23
C ASN A 125 -4.97 0.11 18.94
N GLN A 126 -4.72 1.23 18.28
CA GLN A 126 -3.36 1.71 17.96
C GLN A 126 -2.48 1.92 19.19
N VAL A 127 -3.07 2.18 20.36
CA VAL A 127 -2.35 2.33 21.63
C VAL A 127 -1.71 1.00 22.07
N PHE A 128 -2.29 -0.13 21.69
CA PHE A 128 -1.85 -1.47 22.10
C PHE A 128 -0.98 -2.17 21.06
N CYS A 129 -0.98 -1.67 19.83
CA CYS A 129 -0.15 -2.17 18.74
C CYS A 129 1.14 -1.35 18.66
N GLU A 130 2.26 -1.96 18.26
CA GLU A 130 3.50 -1.26 17.88
C GLU A 130 3.33 -0.49 16.54
N ALA A 131 2.29 0.34 16.46
CA ALA A 131 1.97 1.10 15.27
C ALA A 131 3.05 2.16 15.03
N LYS A 132 3.53 2.25 13.79
CA LYS A 132 4.53 3.26 13.38
C LYS A 132 4.03 4.70 13.57
N CYS A 133 2.71 4.89 13.52
CA CYS A 133 2.05 6.18 13.71
C CYS A 133 0.76 5.96 14.48
N VAL A 134 0.50 6.80 15.48
CA VAL A 134 -0.73 6.79 16.27
C VAL A 134 -1.56 7.99 15.84
N TYR A 135 -2.74 7.71 15.31
CA TYR A 135 -3.71 8.68 14.86
C TYR A 135 -4.76 8.90 15.94
N LYS A 136 -5.09 10.16 16.21
CA LYS A 136 -6.13 10.53 17.16
C LYS A 136 -7.52 10.25 16.57
N ARG A 137 -7.74 10.67 15.32
CA ARG A 137 -9.02 10.52 14.59
C ARG A 137 -8.77 10.22 13.11
N LEU A 138 -9.81 9.74 12.44
CA LEU A 138 -9.91 9.67 10.98
C LEU A 138 -10.88 10.73 10.49
N ILE A 139 -10.44 11.56 9.54
CA ILE A 139 -11.24 12.60 8.90
C ILE A 139 -11.36 12.25 7.42
N LEU A 140 -12.59 12.05 6.95
CA LEU A 140 -12.91 11.85 5.54
C LEU A 140 -13.45 13.16 4.97
N ILE A 141 -12.95 13.59 3.83
CA ILE A 141 -13.42 14.81 3.15
C ILE A 141 -13.93 14.43 1.77
N PHE A 142 -15.20 14.72 1.48
CA PHE A 142 -15.80 14.55 0.16
C PHE A 142 -16.18 15.91 -0.41
N GLN A 143 -15.35 16.46 -1.31
CA GLN A 143 -15.65 17.73 -1.96
C GLN A 143 -16.51 17.57 -3.21
N GLY A 144 -17.61 18.32 -3.28
CA GLY A 144 -18.56 18.28 -4.39
C GLY A 144 -19.50 17.09 -4.32
N ILE A 145 -20.05 16.80 -3.14
CA ILE A 145 -20.91 15.64 -2.90
C ILE A 145 -22.20 15.66 -3.75
N ASP A 146 -22.64 16.84 -4.17
CA ASP A 146 -23.78 17.05 -5.07
C ASP A 146 -23.49 16.64 -6.53
N ARG A 147 -22.22 16.39 -6.86
CA ARG A 147 -21.81 15.87 -8.18
C ARG A 147 -21.88 14.35 -8.25
N PHE A 148 -22.01 13.66 -7.12
CA PHE A 148 -22.29 12.23 -7.12
C PHE A 148 -23.73 11.97 -7.55
N ARG A 149 -23.89 11.37 -8.72
CA ARG A 149 -25.21 11.03 -9.26
C ARG A 149 -25.33 9.53 -9.47
N ASP A 150 -26.50 8.99 -9.19
CA ASP A 150 -26.82 7.61 -9.52
C ASP A 150 -27.10 7.45 -11.03
N SER A 151 -27.43 6.23 -11.46
CA SER A 151 -27.78 5.93 -12.85
C SER A 151 -28.98 6.73 -13.37
N ASN A 152 -29.80 7.30 -12.48
CA ASN A 152 -30.95 8.13 -12.83
C ASN A 152 -30.61 9.64 -12.82
N GLY A 153 -29.35 10.00 -12.55
CA GLY A 153 -28.92 11.39 -12.43
C GLY A 153 -29.35 12.05 -11.12
N GLU A 154 -29.77 11.27 -10.12
CA GLU A 154 -30.19 11.78 -8.81
C GLU A 154 -29.06 11.76 -7.78
N VAL A 155 -29.04 12.79 -6.93
CA VAL A 155 -28.12 12.91 -5.80
C VAL A 155 -28.80 12.31 -4.57
N ARG A 156 -28.33 11.13 -4.13
CA ARG A 156 -28.93 10.39 -3.01
C ARG A 156 -27.89 10.05 -1.94
N VAL A 157 -27.40 11.07 -1.23
CA VAL A 157 -26.35 10.92 -0.19
C VAL A 157 -26.79 9.96 0.94
N SER A 158 -28.08 9.99 1.29
CA SER A 158 -28.68 9.14 2.32
C SER A 158 -28.55 7.64 2.06
N TYR A 159 -28.27 7.24 0.82
CA TYR A 159 -28.24 5.83 0.42
C TYR A 159 -26.94 5.13 0.78
N TRP A 160 -25.86 5.88 0.97
CA TRP A 160 -24.53 5.28 1.10
C TRP A 160 -23.70 5.87 2.24
N LEU A 161 -23.91 7.14 2.60
CA LEU A 161 -23.18 7.76 3.70
C LEU A 161 -23.95 7.59 5.01
N PRO A 162 -23.36 7.00 6.07
CA PRO A 162 -24.07 6.74 7.32
C PRO A 162 -24.57 8.03 7.98
N LYS A 163 -25.79 7.98 8.53
CA LYS A 163 -26.39 9.11 9.25
C LYS A 163 -25.66 9.44 10.55
N VAL A 164 -25.16 8.42 11.23
CA VAL A 164 -24.38 8.53 12.47
C VAL A 164 -23.04 7.88 12.22
N LEU A 165 -21.97 8.59 12.57
CA LEU A 165 -20.59 8.18 12.32
C LEU A 165 -19.96 7.61 13.61
N PRO A 166 -19.05 6.64 13.50
CA PRO A 166 -18.28 6.16 14.64
C PRO A 166 -17.48 7.27 15.32
N GLU A 167 -17.34 7.23 16.64
CA GLU A 167 -16.83 8.33 17.49
C GLU A 167 -15.55 9.02 16.99
N ASN A 168 -14.53 8.24 16.60
CA ASN A 168 -13.23 8.74 16.14
C ASN A 168 -13.18 9.01 14.64
N ILE A 169 -14.31 8.91 13.95
CA ILE A 169 -14.45 9.18 12.52
C ILE A 169 -15.28 10.44 12.33
N LYS A 170 -14.70 11.40 11.61
CA LYS A 170 -15.35 12.65 11.22
C LYS A 170 -15.48 12.65 9.70
N VAL A 171 -16.62 13.09 9.20
CA VAL A 171 -16.85 13.26 7.77
C VAL A 171 -17.20 14.71 7.52
N ILE A 172 -16.48 15.32 6.58
CA ILE A 172 -16.74 16.64 6.05
C ILE A 172 -17.17 16.43 4.59
N VAL A 173 -18.29 17.03 4.22
CA VAL A 173 -18.78 17.02 2.86
C VAL A 173 -18.98 18.46 2.41
N THR A 174 -18.70 18.74 1.15
CA THR A 174 -18.98 20.06 0.57
C THR A 174 -19.93 19.92 -0.60
N GLY A 175 -20.71 20.95 -0.89
CA GLY A 175 -21.57 21.00 -2.06
C GLY A 175 -22.40 22.28 -2.10
N ARG A 176 -23.09 22.50 -3.22
CA ARG A 176 -23.83 23.74 -3.44
C ARG A 176 -25.02 23.93 -2.50
N ASN A 177 -25.28 25.18 -2.10
CA ASN A 177 -26.36 25.56 -1.19
C ASN A 177 -27.77 25.28 -1.75
N ASP A 178 -27.90 25.19 -3.06
CA ASP A 178 -29.15 24.88 -3.78
C ASP A 178 -29.28 23.39 -4.14
N SER A 179 -28.33 22.55 -3.71
CA SER A 179 -28.32 21.14 -4.07
C SER A 179 -29.28 20.29 -3.24
N LYS A 180 -29.77 19.19 -3.83
CA LYS A 180 -30.51 18.15 -3.10
C LYS A 180 -29.72 17.57 -1.92
N ALA A 181 -28.39 17.58 -2.00
CA ALA A 181 -27.53 17.16 -0.88
C ALA A 181 -27.63 18.13 0.29
N PHE A 182 -27.55 19.45 0.03
CA PHE A 182 -27.72 20.48 1.05
C PHE A 182 -29.10 20.36 1.73
N GLU A 183 -30.17 20.24 0.95
CA GLU A 183 -31.53 20.04 1.48
C GLU A 183 -31.62 18.81 2.40
N TYR A 184 -31.00 17.70 1.99
CA TYR A 184 -30.95 16.51 2.82
C TYR A 184 -30.27 16.77 4.17
N TYR A 185 -29.09 17.39 4.19
CA TYR A 185 -28.38 17.66 5.45
C TYR A 185 -29.09 18.67 6.33
N LYS A 186 -29.72 19.69 5.73
CA LYS A 186 -30.58 20.64 6.41
C LYS A 186 -31.75 19.93 7.10
N ASN A 187 -32.43 19.03 6.39
CA ASN A 187 -33.58 18.29 6.89
C ASN A 187 -33.21 17.25 7.96
N GLN A 188 -32.01 16.67 7.93
CA GLN A 188 -31.55 15.76 8.99
C GLN A 188 -31.17 16.50 10.27
N GLY A 189 -31.11 17.83 10.29
CA GLY A 189 -30.51 18.60 11.39
C GLY A 189 -29.00 18.33 11.49
N GLY A 190 -28.34 18.21 10.34
CA GLY A 190 -26.88 18.17 10.26
C GLY A 190 -26.28 19.55 10.55
N SER A 191 -25.03 19.58 11.00
CA SER A 191 -24.31 20.85 11.09
C SER A 191 -24.00 21.35 9.70
N ILE A 192 -24.43 22.56 9.41
CA ILE A 192 -24.14 23.26 8.17
C ILE A 192 -23.20 24.41 8.51
N LEU A 193 -22.05 24.44 7.86
CA LEU A 193 -21.11 25.54 7.93
C LEU A 193 -21.23 26.36 6.66
N ASN A 194 -21.72 27.59 6.81
CA ASN A 194 -21.64 28.59 5.76
C ASN A 194 -20.35 29.37 6.01
N ILE A 195 -19.40 29.29 5.09
CA ILE A 195 -18.17 30.06 5.18
C ILE A 195 -18.46 31.45 4.64
N ASP A 196 -18.45 32.45 5.52
CA ASP A 196 -18.39 33.84 5.09
C ASP A 196 -16.92 34.16 4.76
N TRP A 197 -16.64 34.45 3.50
CA TRP A 197 -15.29 34.81 3.07
C TRP A 197 -15.06 36.28 3.40
N SER A 198 -14.19 36.53 4.39
CA SER A 198 -13.84 37.88 4.77
C SER A 198 -13.05 38.46 3.61
N LYS A 199 -13.64 39.49 3.01
CA LYS A 199 -13.10 40.11 1.81
C LYS A 199 -11.87 40.97 2.06
N LYS A 200 -11.43 41.06 3.33
CA LYS A 200 -10.63 42.18 3.82
C LYS A 200 -9.24 42.17 3.21
N GLU A 201 -8.48 41.07 3.24
CA GLU A 201 -7.07 41.10 2.81
C GLU A 201 -6.92 41.32 1.29
N TYR A 202 -7.75 40.68 0.46
CA TYR A 202 -7.68 40.91 -0.98
C TYR A 202 -8.19 42.30 -1.37
N LEU A 203 -9.23 42.80 -0.69
CA LEU A 203 -9.67 44.18 -0.88
C LEU A 203 -8.59 45.16 -0.40
N GLU A 204 -7.90 44.89 0.70
CA GLU A 204 -6.77 45.69 1.21
C GLU A 204 -5.61 45.71 0.21
N ASN A 205 -5.27 44.55 -0.38
CA ASN A 205 -4.29 44.48 -1.44
C ASN A 205 -4.74 45.23 -2.70
N LEU A 206 -6.02 45.11 -3.09
CA LEU A 206 -6.58 45.89 -4.20
C LEU A 206 -6.62 47.40 -3.89
N ILE A 207 -6.85 47.79 -2.63
CA ILE A 207 -6.85 49.18 -2.16
C ILE A 207 -5.45 49.81 -2.33
N GLN A 208 -4.37 49.04 -2.22
CA GLN A 208 -3.02 49.51 -2.57
C GLN A 208 -2.93 49.97 -4.03
N PHE A 209 -3.82 49.49 -4.90
CA PHE A 209 -3.99 49.90 -6.30
C PHE A 209 -5.32 50.66 -6.48
N ASP A 210 -5.40 51.90 -5.97
CA ASP A 210 -6.63 52.72 -5.93
C ASP A 210 -7.42 52.73 -7.26
N SER A 211 -6.75 52.78 -8.41
CA SER A 211 -7.39 52.71 -9.72
C SER A 211 -8.11 51.37 -9.97
N LEU A 212 -7.47 50.23 -9.66
CA LEU A 212 -8.06 48.90 -9.80
C LEU A 212 -9.20 48.69 -8.81
N TYR A 213 -9.04 49.16 -7.58
CA TYR A 213 -10.08 49.08 -6.56
C TYR A 213 -11.37 49.81 -6.97
N ARG A 214 -11.23 51.03 -7.51
CA ARG A 214 -12.38 51.81 -8.02
C ARG A 214 -13.11 51.09 -9.15
N ILE A 215 -12.39 50.41 -10.04
CA ILE A 215 -12.99 49.64 -11.13
C ILE A 215 -13.67 48.38 -10.58
N TYR A 216 -13.00 47.65 -9.70
CA TYR A 216 -13.57 46.46 -9.04
C TYR A 216 -14.88 46.80 -8.31
N ARG A 217 -14.93 47.93 -7.60
CA ARG A 217 -16.14 48.44 -6.91
C ARG A 217 -17.34 48.68 -7.84
N LYS A 218 -17.11 48.92 -9.13
CA LYS A 218 -18.18 49.13 -10.13
C LYS A 218 -18.78 47.82 -10.66
N LEU A 219 -18.10 46.68 -10.48
CA LEU A 219 -18.61 45.38 -10.94
C LEU A 219 -19.88 44.98 -10.19
N PRO A 220 -20.72 44.07 -10.73
CA PRO A 220 -21.86 43.53 -10.01
C PRO A 220 -21.46 42.95 -8.64
N ARG A 221 -22.24 43.26 -7.58
CA ARG A 221 -21.97 42.74 -6.22
C ARG A 221 -21.80 41.23 -6.19
N LYS A 222 -22.61 40.50 -6.96
CA LYS A 222 -22.52 39.04 -7.08
C LYS A 222 -21.13 38.57 -7.49
N LEU A 223 -20.43 39.28 -8.39
CA LEU A 223 -19.05 38.94 -8.77
C LEU A 223 -18.04 39.36 -7.71
N GLN A 224 -18.26 40.51 -7.08
CA GLN A 224 -17.43 40.95 -5.95
C GLN A 224 -17.54 40.01 -4.73
N GLU A 225 -18.58 39.19 -4.67
CA GLU A 225 -18.79 38.16 -3.64
C GLU A 225 -18.07 36.85 -3.97
N GLN A 226 -17.64 36.65 -5.21
CA GLN A 226 -16.91 35.46 -5.62
C GLN A 226 -15.42 35.60 -5.31
N THR A 227 -14.93 34.79 -4.36
CA THR A 227 -13.53 34.81 -3.93
C THR A 227 -12.58 34.49 -5.08
N LEU A 228 -12.85 33.44 -5.85
CA LEU A 228 -12.00 33.02 -6.98
C LEU A 228 -11.96 34.06 -8.10
N PHE A 229 -13.11 34.66 -8.40
CA PHE A 229 -13.17 35.78 -9.34
C PHE A 229 -12.28 36.92 -8.85
N SER A 230 -12.38 37.29 -7.57
CA SER A 230 -11.62 38.38 -6.98
C SER A 230 -10.11 38.10 -6.96
N MET A 231 -9.71 36.86 -6.64
CA MET A 231 -8.32 36.41 -6.71
C MET A 231 -7.81 36.43 -8.16
N SER A 232 -8.62 35.95 -9.11
CA SER A 232 -8.28 35.96 -10.54
C SER A 232 -8.13 37.39 -11.06
N PHE A 233 -9.06 38.27 -10.70
CA PHE A 233 -9.04 39.68 -11.00
C PHE A 233 -7.75 40.32 -10.49
N GLN A 234 -7.46 40.17 -9.18
CA GLN A 234 -6.25 40.72 -8.59
C GLN A 234 -4.99 40.13 -9.25
N ALA A 235 -4.89 38.81 -9.38
CA ALA A 235 -3.70 38.15 -9.93
C ALA A 235 -3.39 38.61 -11.36
N ILE A 236 -4.42 38.80 -12.20
CA ILE A 236 -4.24 39.24 -13.59
C ILE A 236 -3.81 40.71 -13.64
N PHE A 237 -4.51 41.59 -12.91
CA PHE A 237 -4.28 43.03 -12.99
C PHE A 237 -3.11 43.55 -12.15
N THR A 238 -2.63 42.77 -11.17
CA THR A 238 -1.40 43.09 -10.41
C THR A 238 -0.15 42.43 -11.00
N ASN A 239 -0.30 41.65 -12.07
CA ASN A 239 0.84 41.09 -12.79
C ASN A 239 1.67 42.22 -13.40
N GLN A 240 2.92 42.35 -12.95
CA GLN A 240 3.83 43.44 -13.34
C GLN A 240 4.54 43.19 -14.67
N THR A 241 4.32 42.06 -15.33
CA THR A 241 4.96 41.76 -16.62
C THR A 241 4.52 42.79 -17.68
N ASP A 242 5.49 43.54 -18.20
CA ASP A 242 5.25 44.64 -19.17
C ASP A 242 4.46 44.17 -20.41
N GLU A 243 4.67 42.91 -20.84
CA GLU A 243 3.98 42.29 -21.97
C GLU A 243 2.44 42.27 -21.80
N PHE A 244 1.94 42.18 -20.57
CA PHE A 244 0.51 42.04 -20.29
C PHE A 244 -0.20 43.35 -19.96
N GLN A 245 0.54 44.46 -19.79
CA GLN A 245 -0.04 45.75 -19.41
C GLN A 245 -1.04 46.27 -20.46
N SER A 246 -0.77 46.05 -21.75
CA SER A 246 -1.67 46.49 -22.82
C SER A 246 -3.00 45.71 -22.81
N ILE A 247 -2.94 44.39 -22.61
CA ILE A 247 -4.13 43.53 -22.46
C ILE A 247 -4.93 43.98 -21.24
N ASN A 248 -4.25 44.14 -20.09
CA ASN A 248 -4.87 44.58 -18.85
C ASN A 248 -5.59 45.92 -19.04
N LYS A 249 -4.96 46.91 -19.69
CA LYS A 249 -5.57 48.20 -19.97
C LYS A 249 -6.83 48.10 -20.82
N GLU A 250 -6.84 47.28 -21.87
CA GLU A 250 -8.02 47.08 -22.71
C GLU A 250 -9.15 46.34 -21.96
N VAL A 251 -8.82 45.28 -21.20
CA VAL A 251 -9.82 44.57 -20.39
C VAL A 251 -10.44 45.54 -19.39
N LEU A 252 -9.65 46.36 -18.69
CA LEU A 252 -10.11 47.38 -17.74
C LEU A 252 -11.11 48.38 -18.36
N GLN A 253 -10.96 48.73 -19.65
CA GLN A 253 -11.89 49.63 -20.36
C GLN A 253 -13.27 49.01 -20.60
N HIS A 254 -13.36 47.69 -20.65
CA HIS A 254 -14.60 46.96 -20.95
C HIS A 254 -15.24 46.30 -19.72
N LEU A 255 -14.61 46.38 -18.54
CA LEU A 255 -15.09 45.74 -17.31
C LEU A 255 -16.49 46.20 -16.87
N GLU A 256 -16.89 47.43 -17.18
CA GLU A 256 -18.21 47.96 -16.79
C GLU A 256 -19.39 47.20 -17.43
N ASN A 257 -19.14 46.44 -18.52
CA ASN A 257 -20.17 45.67 -19.22
C ASN A 257 -20.35 44.25 -18.67
N ILE A 258 -19.51 43.80 -17.74
CA ILE A 258 -19.52 42.44 -17.22
C ILE A 258 -20.66 42.26 -16.24
N LYS A 259 -21.52 41.26 -16.49
CA LYS A 259 -22.65 40.91 -15.61
C LYS A 259 -22.39 39.63 -14.84
N GLN A 260 -21.67 38.69 -15.44
CA GLN A 260 -21.38 37.36 -14.91
C GLN A 260 -19.90 37.01 -15.07
N GLU A 261 -19.48 35.99 -14.32
CA GLU A 261 -18.09 35.53 -14.28
C GLU A 261 -17.61 35.02 -15.65
N SER A 262 -18.51 34.39 -16.39
CA SER A 262 -18.28 33.96 -17.77
C SER A 262 -17.98 35.12 -18.71
N ASP A 263 -18.61 36.29 -18.50
CA ASP A 263 -18.40 37.47 -19.34
C ASP A 263 -16.97 38.00 -19.15
N PHE A 264 -16.47 37.97 -17.92
CA PHE A 264 -15.09 38.34 -17.61
C PHE A 264 -14.07 37.43 -18.27
N TYR A 265 -14.26 36.11 -18.17
CA TYR A 265 -13.34 35.17 -18.82
C TYR A 265 -13.42 35.24 -20.34
N ASN A 266 -14.61 35.41 -20.91
CA ASN A 266 -14.76 35.66 -22.35
C ASN A 266 -14.01 36.92 -22.78
N LEU A 267 -14.15 38.02 -22.02
CA LEU A 267 -13.41 39.26 -22.28
C LEU A 267 -11.91 39.02 -22.21
N LEU A 268 -11.41 38.40 -21.14
CA LEU A 268 -9.99 38.08 -20.97
C LEU A 268 -9.43 37.24 -22.13
N ILE A 269 -10.14 36.17 -22.52
CA ILE A 269 -9.73 35.29 -23.61
C ILE A 269 -9.73 36.08 -24.94
N SER A 270 -10.78 36.84 -25.22
CA SER A 270 -10.90 37.59 -26.47
C SER A 270 -9.84 38.70 -26.60
N THR A 271 -9.56 39.43 -25.52
CA THR A 271 -8.51 40.46 -25.51
C THR A 271 -7.13 39.82 -25.58
N PHE A 272 -6.86 38.73 -24.84
CA PHE A 272 -5.59 38.01 -24.94
C PHE A 272 -5.30 37.58 -26.38
N LEU A 273 -6.28 36.97 -27.07
CA LEU A 273 -6.15 36.55 -28.46
C LEU A 273 -6.09 37.71 -29.47
N LYS A 274 -6.60 38.89 -29.11
CA LYS A 274 -6.45 40.10 -29.94
C LYS A 274 -4.99 40.57 -29.99
N TYR A 275 -4.31 40.56 -28.84
CA TYR A 275 -2.90 40.93 -28.75
C TYR A 275 -1.95 39.81 -29.19
N TYR A 276 -2.33 38.56 -28.94
CA TYR A 276 -1.61 37.36 -29.33
C TYR A 276 -2.40 36.60 -30.42
N SER A 277 -2.49 37.21 -31.61
CA SER A 277 -3.34 36.75 -32.72
C SER A 277 -2.80 35.53 -33.46
N GLU A 278 -1.62 35.03 -33.10
CA GLU A 278 -1.09 33.81 -33.70
C GLU A 278 -1.99 32.62 -33.39
N ILE A 279 -2.22 31.78 -34.40
CA ILE A 279 -3.12 30.63 -34.29
C ILE A 279 -2.73 29.70 -33.14
N HIS A 280 -1.44 29.63 -32.80
CA HIS A 280 -0.90 28.77 -31.75
C HIS A 280 -1.49 29.06 -30.37
N TYR A 281 -1.71 30.33 -30.00
CA TYR A 281 -2.30 30.67 -28.69
C TYR A 281 -3.74 30.15 -28.55
N SER A 282 -4.54 30.30 -29.62
CA SER A 282 -5.90 29.75 -29.67
C SER A 282 -5.89 28.21 -29.62
N GLN A 283 -4.92 27.57 -30.27
CA GLN A 283 -4.77 26.11 -30.26
C GLN A 283 -4.35 25.59 -28.89
N ILE A 284 -3.40 26.24 -28.22
CA ILE A 284 -2.97 25.88 -26.86
C ILE A 284 -4.17 25.91 -25.89
N LEU A 285 -4.91 27.01 -25.89
CA LEU A 285 -6.10 27.16 -25.05
C LEU A 285 -7.16 26.10 -25.37
N ASN A 286 -7.38 25.80 -26.65
CA ASN A 286 -8.31 24.76 -27.07
C ASN A 286 -7.85 23.35 -26.62
N VAL A 287 -6.56 23.02 -26.76
CA VAL A 287 -6.00 21.74 -26.27
C VAL A 287 -6.18 21.59 -24.76
N LEU A 288 -5.95 22.65 -23.98
CA LEU A 288 -6.15 22.62 -22.53
C LEU A 288 -7.59 22.27 -22.14
N THR A 289 -8.59 22.53 -23.00
CA THR A 289 -9.98 22.10 -22.75
C THR A 289 -10.16 20.58 -22.86
N TYR A 290 -9.38 19.92 -23.72
CA TYR A 290 -9.44 18.48 -23.93
C TYR A 290 -8.84 17.71 -22.76
N VAL A 291 -7.79 18.25 -22.13
CA VAL A 291 -7.00 17.62 -21.07
C VAL A 291 -7.84 17.28 -19.84
N PHE A 292 -7.67 16.06 -19.32
CA PHE A 292 -8.36 15.56 -18.13
C PHE A 292 -7.46 15.42 -16.89
N LYS A 293 -6.31 14.74 -17.03
CA LYS A 293 -5.33 14.53 -15.95
C LYS A 293 -4.13 15.46 -16.04
N GLY A 294 -3.79 15.89 -17.26
CA GLY A 294 -2.74 16.87 -17.48
C GLY A 294 -1.91 16.57 -18.72
N ILE A 295 -1.20 17.58 -19.20
CA ILE A 295 -0.38 17.54 -20.40
C ILE A 295 0.99 18.18 -20.16
N SER A 296 2.05 17.64 -20.74
CA SER A 296 3.39 18.26 -20.64
C SER A 296 3.57 19.40 -21.66
N ILE A 297 4.58 20.25 -21.43
CA ILE A 297 4.96 21.29 -22.41
C ILE A 297 5.31 20.65 -23.75
N GLU A 298 6.13 19.59 -23.75
CA GLU A 298 6.56 18.90 -24.97
C GLU A 298 5.37 18.32 -25.75
N GLU A 299 4.36 17.80 -25.04
CA GLU A 299 3.13 17.32 -25.66
C GLU A 299 2.35 18.48 -26.30
N ILE A 300 2.17 19.61 -25.60
CA ILE A 300 1.50 20.80 -26.14
C ILE A 300 2.23 21.32 -27.38
N THR A 301 3.55 21.49 -27.31
CA THR A 301 4.34 22.02 -28.43
C THR A 301 4.22 21.14 -29.67
N ASN A 302 4.16 19.82 -29.49
CA ASN A 302 3.96 18.86 -30.58
C ASN A 302 2.54 18.91 -31.17
N ILE A 303 1.52 19.13 -30.34
CA ILE A 303 0.11 19.16 -30.79
C ILE A 303 -0.21 20.44 -31.55
N CYS A 304 0.23 21.57 -30.99
CA CYS A 304 -0.05 22.91 -31.52
C CYS A 304 1.00 23.38 -32.54
N ASN A 305 2.05 22.58 -32.77
CA ASN A 305 3.21 22.95 -33.58
C ASN A 305 3.74 24.35 -33.20
N CYS A 306 3.96 24.55 -31.90
CA CYS A 306 4.25 25.84 -31.30
C CYS A 306 5.58 25.78 -30.50
N ASP A 307 6.20 26.92 -30.29
CA ASP A 307 7.39 27.03 -29.45
C ASP A 307 7.04 26.95 -27.96
N LYS A 308 8.01 26.48 -27.17
CA LYS A 308 7.88 26.44 -25.70
C LYS A 308 7.56 27.82 -25.11
N GLN A 309 8.10 28.89 -25.70
CA GLN A 309 7.85 30.26 -25.23
C GLN A 309 6.38 30.68 -25.40
N GLN A 310 5.73 30.29 -26.49
CA GLN A 310 4.31 30.58 -26.71
C GLN A 310 3.44 29.92 -25.63
N PHE A 311 3.76 28.68 -25.22
CA PHE A 311 3.08 28.05 -24.08
C PHE A 311 3.36 28.76 -22.76
N LEU A 312 4.61 29.17 -22.50
CA LEU A 312 4.96 29.88 -21.26
C LEU A 312 4.22 31.22 -21.14
N ILE A 313 3.99 31.93 -22.24
CA ILE A 313 3.16 33.15 -22.27
C ILE A 313 1.72 32.83 -21.85
N VAL A 314 1.10 31.79 -22.44
CA VAL A 314 -0.25 31.33 -22.04
C VAL A 314 -0.27 30.95 -20.57
N TYR A 315 0.73 30.20 -20.12
CA TYR A 315 0.83 29.73 -18.74
C TYR A 315 0.98 30.90 -17.76
N GLU A 316 1.88 31.85 -17.99
CA GLU A 316 2.10 32.97 -17.09
C GLU A 316 0.90 33.93 -17.05
N PHE A 317 0.21 34.14 -18.18
CA PHE A 317 -1.02 34.96 -18.20
C PHE A 317 -2.19 34.26 -17.50
N PHE A 318 -2.42 32.97 -17.76
CA PHE A 318 -3.54 32.20 -17.20
C PHE A 318 -3.16 31.35 -15.99
N LYS A 319 -2.04 31.64 -15.33
CA LYS A 319 -1.46 30.83 -14.25
C LYS A 319 -2.43 30.57 -13.12
N ILE A 320 -3.24 31.57 -12.80
CA ILE A 320 -4.26 31.49 -11.74
C ILE A 320 -5.37 30.48 -12.04
N PHE A 321 -5.52 30.01 -13.28
CA PHE A 321 -6.52 29.01 -13.68
C PHE A 321 -5.90 27.62 -13.97
N LEU A 322 -4.57 27.54 -14.00
CA LEU A 322 -3.81 26.35 -14.38
C LEU A 322 -3.12 25.73 -13.17
N MET A 323 -3.12 24.41 -13.13
CA MET A 323 -2.46 23.62 -12.10
C MET A 323 -1.21 22.99 -12.71
N GLU A 324 -0.06 23.21 -12.07
CA GLU A 324 1.24 22.66 -12.48
C GLU A 324 1.81 21.68 -11.44
N LYS A 325 2.10 20.45 -11.86
CA LYS A 325 2.88 19.49 -11.05
C LYS A 325 3.83 18.71 -11.93
N GLN A 326 5.13 18.76 -11.61
CA GLN A 326 6.17 18.07 -12.38
C GLN A 326 6.11 18.40 -13.88
N GLN A 327 5.89 19.67 -14.23
CA GLN A 327 5.74 20.15 -15.62
C GLN A 327 4.56 19.53 -16.38
N ILE A 328 3.55 19.04 -15.65
CA ILE A 328 2.26 18.63 -16.19
C ILE A 328 1.23 19.70 -15.83
N TYR A 329 0.49 20.15 -16.84
CA TYR A 329 -0.44 21.27 -16.76
C TYR A 329 -1.88 20.82 -17.03
N CYS A 330 -2.83 21.35 -16.29
CA CYS A 330 -4.26 21.23 -16.61
C CYS A 330 -5.04 22.43 -16.07
N ILE A 331 -6.20 22.70 -16.65
CA ILE A 331 -7.13 23.68 -16.09
C ILE A 331 -7.75 23.08 -14.83
N PHE A 332 -7.51 23.72 -13.68
CA PHE A 332 -8.20 23.35 -12.44
C PHE A 332 -9.48 24.14 -12.24
N TYR A 333 -9.56 25.34 -12.83
CA TYR A 333 -10.71 26.21 -12.65
C TYR A 333 -11.87 25.87 -13.59
N LEU A 334 -12.92 25.24 -13.05
CA LEU A 334 -14.00 24.63 -13.84
C LEU A 334 -14.80 25.66 -14.65
N THR A 335 -15.15 26.81 -14.07
CA THR A 335 -15.87 27.88 -14.78
C THR A 335 -15.07 28.36 -15.97
N PHE A 336 -13.78 28.63 -15.80
CA PHE A 336 -12.90 29.01 -16.91
C PHE A 336 -12.77 27.91 -17.96
N LYS A 337 -12.66 26.63 -17.56
CA LYS A 337 -12.68 25.50 -18.51
C LYS A 337 -13.97 25.46 -19.33
N ASN A 338 -15.12 25.70 -18.70
CA ASN A 338 -16.42 25.72 -19.37
C ASN A 338 -16.54 26.89 -20.35
N VAL A 339 -16.04 28.08 -19.96
CA VAL A 339 -15.97 29.25 -20.84
C VAL A 339 -15.08 28.95 -22.05
N LEU A 340 -13.87 28.42 -21.83
CA LEU A 340 -12.99 28.01 -22.94
C LEU A 340 -13.65 26.97 -23.86
N SER A 341 -14.35 25.99 -23.30
CA SER A 341 -15.06 24.95 -24.07
C SER A 341 -16.22 25.51 -24.89
N THR A 342 -16.81 26.63 -24.45
CA THR A 342 -17.88 27.34 -25.17
C THR A 342 -17.29 28.29 -26.22
N TYR A 343 -16.19 28.96 -25.88
CA TYR A 343 -15.48 29.91 -26.73
C TYR A 343 -14.82 29.22 -27.94
N PHE A 344 -14.21 28.06 -27.71
CA PHE A 344 -13.58 27.27 -28.75
C PHE A 344 -14.49 26.11 -29.18
N PRO A 345 -15.05 26.15 -30.40
CA PRO A 345 -15.78 24.99 -30.92
C PRO A 345 -14.84 23.79 -31.04
N HIS A 346 -15.41 22.59 -30.92
CA HIS A 346 -14.65 21.35 -30.99
C HIS A 346 -13.86 21.26 -32.32
N ASN A 347 -12.54 21.33 -32.21
CA ASN A 347 -11.64 21.24 -33.35
C ASN A 347 -11.18 19.80 -33.53
N LYS A 348 -11.80 19.10 -34.49
CA LYS A 348 -11.56 17.67 -34.76
C LYS A 348 -10.10 17.37 -35.13
N THR A 349 -9.44 18.21 -35.92
CA THR A 349 -8.05 17.97 -36.35
C THR A 349 -7.09 18.14 -35.18
N LEU A 350 -7.25 19.20 -34.39
CA LEU A 350 -6.44 19.44 -33.20
C LEU A 350 -6.67 18.34 -32.13
N PHE A 351 -7.91 17.89 -31.96
CA PHE A 351 -8.22 16.77 -31.08
C PHE A 351 -7.58 15.46 -31.56
N GLN A 352 -7.54 15.21 -32.88
CA GLN A 352 -6.82 14.06 -33.44
C GLN A 352 -5.32 14.16 -33.19
N SER A 353 -4.71 15.34 -33.36
CA SER A 353 -3.30 15.58 -33.00
C SER A 353 -3.04 15.34 -31.52
N PHE A 354 -3.93 15.80 -30.64
CA PHE A 354 -3.87 15.53 -29.19
C PHE A 354 -3.87 14.03 -28.90
N ILE A 355 -4.84 13.29 -29.43
CA ILE A 355 -4.91 11.84 -29.25
C ILE A 355 -3.65 11.14 -29.79
N MET A 356 -3.18 11.54 -30.98
CA MET A 356 -1.96 10.98 -31.58
C MET A 356 -0.74 11.21 -30.69
N VAL A 357 -0.51 12.44 -30.21
CA VAL A 357 0.62 12.74 -29.33
C VAL A 357 0.52 11.99 -28.01
N MET A 358 -0.68 11.89 -27.42
CA MET A 358 -0.91 11.08 -26.23
C MET A 358 -0.65 9.58 -26.46
N GLU A 359 -1.04 9.02 -27.61
CA GLU A 359 -0.74 7.63 -27.99
C GLU A 359 0.77 7.37 -28.11
N HIS A 360 1.55 8.37 -28.56
CA HIS A 360 3.00 8.27 -28.72
C HIS A 360 3.82 8.66 -27.47
N SER A 361 3.20 9.28 -26.47
CA SER A 361 3.90 9.67 -25.24
C SER A 361 4.34 8.48 -24.40
N GLN A 362 5.29 8.70 -23.49
CA GLN A 362 5.83 7.63 -22.65
C GLN A 362 4.72 6.97 -21.82
N ASN A 363 4.74 5.64 -21.74
CA ASN A 363 3.72 4.90 -21.01
C ASN A 363 3.74 5.26 -19.52
N SER A 364 2.62 5.78 -19.03
CA SER A 364 2.45 6.29 -17.67
C SER A 364 0.99 6.19 -17.27
N ILE A 365 0.69 6.16 -15.97
CA ILE A 365 -0.71 6.13 -15.50
C ILE A 365 -1.47 7.36 -16.01
N ARG A 366 -0.87 8.56 -15.98
CA ARG A 366 -1.46 9.79 -16.52
C ARG A 366 -1.90 9.60 -17.98
N LYS A 367 -1.00 9.07 -18.83
CA LYS A 367 -1.33 8.80 -20.24
C LYS A 367 -2.53 7.85 -20.36
N LEU A 368 -2.53 6.78 -19.57
CA LEU A 368 -3.60 5.77 -19.62
C LEU A 368 -4.94 6.37 -19.17
N GLU A 369 -4.98 7.07 -18.05
CA GLU A 369 -6.18 7.75 -17.56
C GLU A 369 -6.71 8.76 -18.57
N GLU A 370 -5.82 9.54 -19.20
CA GLU A 370 -6.19 10.49 -20.24
C GLU A 370 -6.83 9.76 -21.44
N LEU A 371 -6.16 8.77 -22.03
CA LEU A 371 -6.67 8.05 -23.20
C LEU A 371 -7.95 7.25 -22.88
N ILE A 372 -8.03 6.62 -21.71
CA ILE A 372 -9.23 5.91 -21.23
C ILE A 372 -10.40 6.88 -21.16
N TYR A 373 -10.21 8.05 -20.54
CA TYR A 373 -11.23 9.08 -20.44
C TYR A 373 -11.67 9.54 -21.84
N GLN A 374 -10.73 9.87 -22.73
CA GLN A 374 -11.06 10.35 -24.08
C GLN A 374 -11.80 9.31 -24.91
N TYR A 375 -11.38 8.04 -24.88
CA TYR A 375 -12.05 6.98 -25.65
C TYR A 375 -13.37 6.56 -25.06
N SER A 376 -13.50 6.54 -23.73
CA SER A 376 -14.77 6.27 -23.05
C SER A 376 -15.79 7.36 -23.37
N LYS A 377 -15.41 8.64 -23.18
CA LYS A 377 -16.24 9.80 -23.51
C LYS A 377 -16.61 9.84 -25.00
N GLY A 378 -15.65 9.53 -25.88
CA GLY A 378 -15.87 9.46 -27.32
C GLY A 378 -16.55 8.17 -27.81
N LYS A 379 -16.96 7.26 -26.91
CA LYS A 379 -17.52 5.94 -27.22
C LYS A 379 -16.70 5.13 -28.24
N ARG A 380 -15.38 5.31 -28.24
CA ARG A 380 -14.42 4.60 -29.11
C ARG A 380 -14.00 3.28 -28.47
N TYR A 381 -14.96 2.39 -28.26
CA TYR A 381 -14.76 1.16 -27.48
C TYR A 381 -13.67 0.23 -28.03
N PHE A 382 -13.48 0.20 -29.36
CA PHE A 382 -12.37 -0.55 -29.96
C PHE A 382 -11.00 -0.05 -29.50
N LYS A 383 -10.80 1.27 -29.49
CA LYS A 383 -9.55 1.91 -29.05
C LYS A 383 -9.36 1.79 -27.54
N LEU A 384 -10.45 1.95 -26.77
CA LEU A 384 -10.45 1.68 -25.33
C LEU A 384 -9.97 0.26 -25.03
N LYS A 385 -10.54 -0.73 -25.73
CA LYS A 385 -10.12 -2.13 -25.62
C LYS A 385 -8.64 -2.32 -25.97
N GLU A 386 -8.14 -1.76 -27.08
CA GLU A 386 -6.72 -1.85 -27.46
C GLU A 386 -5.78 -1.38 -26.34
N ILE A 387 -6.14 -0.30 -25.63
CA ILE A 387 -5.38 0.17 -24.48
C ILE A 387 -5.46 -0.80 -23.30
N LEU A 388 -6.66 -1.28 -22.94
CA LEU A 388 -6.84 -2.12 -21.76
C LEU A 388 -6.24 -3.52 -21.91
N ILE A 389 -6.11 -4.02 -23.14
CA ILE A 389 -5.52 -5.35 -23.42
C ILE A 389 -4.01 -5.27 -23.66
N ASN A 390 -3.45 -4.08 -23.91
CA ASN A 390 -2.00 -3.93 -23.98
C ASN A 390 -1.40 -4.38 -22.63
N ILE A 391 -0.51 -5.38 -22.66
CA ILE A 391 0.00 -6.02 -21.44
C ILE A 391 0.67 -5.02 -20.50
N GLU A 392 1.42 -4.06 -21.02
CA GLU A 392 2.09 -3.06 -20.19
C GLU A 392 1.09 -2.08 -19.58
N SER A 393 0.16 -1.58 -20.40
CA SER A 393 -0.95 -0.72 -19.94
C SER A 393 -1.80 -1.41 -18.88
N PHE A 394 -2.17 -2.67 -19.09
CA PHE A 394 -2.89 -3.49 -18.11
C PHE A 394 -2.09 -3.60 -16.80
N LEU A 395 -0.80 -3.94 -16.85
CA LEU A 395 0.00 -4.08 -15.64
C LEU A 395 0.19 -2.76 -14.87
N LEU A 396 0.31 -1.64 -15.58
CA LEU A 396 0.37 -0.30 -15.00
C LEU A 396 -0.95 0.11 -14.37
N TYR A 397 -2.08 -0.26 -14.98
CA TYR A 397 -3.40 0.17 -14.57
C TYR A 397 -4.08 -0.80 -13.59
N CYS A 398 -3.72 -2.08 -13.58
CA CYS A 398 -4.25 -3.11 -12.67
C CYS A 398 -3.67 -2.97 -11.24
N THR A 399 -3.71 -1.76 -10.70
CA THR A 399 -3.35 -1.45 -9.32
C THR A 399 -4.58 -1.42 -8.44
N PRO A 400 -4.42 -1.61 -7.12
CA PRO A 400 -5.54 -1.59 -6.18
C PRO A 400 -6.36 -0.31 -6.24
N TYR A 401 -5.79 0.80 -6.69
CA TYR A 401 -6.49 2.08 -6.82
C TYR A 401 -7.42 2.15 -8.05
N HIS A 402 -7.07 1.50 -9.16
CA HIS A 402 -7.85 1.59 -10.41
C HIS A 402 -8.58 0.30 -10.77
N LYS A 403 -8.41 -0.80 -10.03
CA LYS A 403 -9.11 -2.07 -10.28
C LYS A 403 -10.62 -1.91 -10.39
N PHE A 404 -11.22 -1.11 -9.52
CA PHE A 404 -12.66 -0.84 -9.56
C PHE A 404 -13.07 -0.20 -10.90
N GLU A 405 -12.33 0.81 -11.35
CA GLU A 405 -12.54 1.45 -12.65
C GLU A 405 -12.31 0.48 -13.81
N LEU A 406 -11.22 -0.28 -13.78
CA LEU A 406 -10.90 -1.31 -14.77
C LEU A 406 -12.04 -2.34 -14.94
N CYS A 407 -12.67 -2.75 -13.84
CA CYS A 407 -13.83 -3.66 -13.92
C CYS A 407 -15.03 -2.99 -14.62
N HIS A 408 -15.34 -1.73 -14.30
CA HIS A 408 -16.46 -1.01 -14.93
C HIS A 408 -16.20 -0.72 -16.42
N LEU A 409 -14.95 -0.44 -16.79
CA LEU A 409 -14.54 -0.32 -18.18
C LEU A 409 -14.76 -1.64 -18.93
N TRP A 410 -14.41 -2.78 -18.33
CA TRP A 410 -14.67 -4.09 -18.92
C TRP A 410 -16.14 -4.43 -19.02
N GLN A 411 -16.97 -4.12 -18.02
CA GLN A 411 -18.42 -4.27 -18.14
C GLN A 411 -18.97 -3.45 -19.32
N THR A 412 -18.46 -2.23 -19.50
CA THR A 412 -18.82 -1.38 -20.65
C THR A 412 -18.39 -2.03 -21.97
N LEU A 413 -17.18 -2.59 -22.05
CA LEU A 413 -16.71 -3.29 -23.25
C LEU A 413 -17.50 -4.57 -23.55
N GLU A 414 -17.89 -5.33 -22.52
CA GLU A 414 -18.71 -6.54 -22.66
C GLU A 414 -20.10 -6.21 -23.20
N GLN A 415 -20.72 -5.13 -22.72
CA GLN A 415 -21.98 -4.60 -23.28
C GLN A 415 -21.86 -4.20 -24.75
N ASN A 416 -20.63 -3.94 -25.23
CA ASN A 416 -20.32 -3.62 -26.62
C ASN A 416 -19.72 -4.82 -27.39
N GLY A 417 -19.89 -6.05 -26.88
CA GLY A 417 -19.58 -7.29 -27.60
C GLY A 417 -18.12 -7.75 -27.52
N TYR A 418 -17.29 -7.16 -26.65
CA TYR A 418 -15.92 -7.61 -26.46
C TYR A 418 -15.83 -8.70 -25.39
N ASP A 419 -15.15 -9.81 -25.73
CA ASP A 419 -14.95 -10.94 -24.84
C ASP A 419 -13.64 -10.78 -24.06
N LEU A 420 -13.77 -10.51 -22.77
CA LEU A 420 -12.68 -10.31 -21.83
C LEU A 420 -11.58 -11.39 -21.90
N VAL A 421 -11.95 -12.67 -21.93
CA VAL A 421 -10.99 -13.78 -21.90
C VAL A 421 -10.31 -13.95 -23.26
N MET A 422 -11.04 -13.83 -24.37
CA MET A 422 -10.43 -13.92 -25.69
C MET A 422 -9.47 -12.78 -25.96
N GLU A 423 -9.82 -11.55 -25.59
CA GLU A 423 -8.99 -10.39 -25.89
C GLU A 423 -7.70 -10.41 -25.07
N TYR A 424 -7.74 -10.80 -23.78
CA TYR A 424 -6.51 -11.02 -23.03
C TYR A 424 -5.70 -12.22 -23.52
N ASN A 425 -6.34 -13.29 -24.01
CA ASN A 425 -5.59 -14.41 -24.60
C ASN A 425 -4.81 -13.96 -25.84
N LYS A 426 -5.49 -13.26 -26.77
CA LYS A 426 -4.85 -12.68 -27.95
C LYS A 426 -3.71 -11.74 -27.56
N ALA A 427 -3.90 -10.93 -26.52
CA ALA A 427 -2.86 -10.03 -26.04
C ALA A 427 -1.63 -10.77 -25.51
N VAL A 428 -1.81 -11.85 -24.75
CA VAL A 428 -0.71 -12.69 -24.25
C VAL A 428 0.00 -13.41 -25.39
N ASP A 429 -0.74 -14.01 -26.34
CA ASP A 429 -0.17 -14.69 -27.50
C ASP A 429 0.63 -13.73 -28.37
N ASN A 430 0.08 -12.54 -28.65
CA ASN A 430 0.77 -11.48 -29.38
C ASN A 430 2.03 -11.03 -28.62
N PHE A 431 1.93 -10.81 -27.30
CA PHE A 431 3.08 -10.41 -26.49
C PHE A 431 4.20 -11.46 -26.52
N GLN A 432 3.83 -12.74 -26.42
CA GLN A 432 4.76 -13.86 -26.53
C GLN A 432 5.42 -13.91 -27.92
N ALA A 433 4.64 -13.79 -28.99
CA ALA A 433 5.11 -13.83 -30.37
C ALA A 433 6.07 -12.66 -30.67
N PHE A 434 5.71 -11.45 -30.24
CA PHE A 434 6.47 -10.25 -30.54
C PHE A 434 7.72 -10.10 -29.69
N TYR A 435 7.62 -10.29 -28.36
CA TYR A 435 8.70 -9.94 -27.43
C TYR A 435 9.49 -11.14 -26.90
N LYS A 436 8.97 -12.36 -27.05
CA LYS A 436 9.59 -13.60 -26.56
C LYS A 436 10.08 -13.46 -25.09
N PRO A 437 9.21 -13.08 -24.14
CA PRO A 437 9.57 -12.96 -22.73
C PRO A 437 10.10 -14.30 -22.18
N THR A 438 10.81 -14.22 -21.05
CA THR A 438 11.20 -15.43 -20.32
C THR A 438 9.95 -16.17 -19.81
N ASN A 439 10.04 -17.49 -19.62
CA ASN A 439 8.93 -18.27 -19.04
C ASN A 439 8.48 -17.71 -17.70
N GLU A 440 9.41 -17.17 -16.88
CA GLU A 440 9.08 -16.48 -15.64
C GLU A 440 8.31 -15.19 -15.90
N GLY A 441 8.74 -14.35 -16.85
CA GLY A 441 8.05 -13.13 -17.24
C GLY A 441 6.63 -13.39 -17.73
N LEU A 442 6.47 -14.35 -18.64
CA LEU A 442 5.16 -14.77 -19.16
C LEU A 442 4.27 -15.30 -18.02
N PHE A 443 4.83 -16.11 -17.13
CA PHE A 443 4.12 -16.64 -15.97
C PHE A 443 3.58 -15.53 -15.06
N TYR A 444 4.39 -14.51 -14.73
CA TYR A 444 3.91 -13.40 -13.90
C TYR A 444 2.86 -12.54 -14.61
N ILE A 445 2.94 -12.37 -15.94
CA ILE A 445 1.89 -11.70 -16.72
C ILE A 445 0.57 -12.49 -16.62
N ILE A 446 0.62 -13.80 -16.89
CA ILE A 446 -0.56 -14.69 -16.81
C ILE A 446 -1.14 -14.71 -15.39
N LEU A 447 -0.27 -14.72 -14.36
CA LEU A 447 -0.68 -14.67 -12.96
C LEU A 447 -1.43 -13.37 -12.63
N GLN A 448 -0.99 -12.22 -13.14
CA GLN A 448 -1.68 -10.94 -12.90
C GLN A 448 -3.05 -10.89 -13.57
N ILE A 449 -3.16 -11.35 -14.82
CA ILE A 449 -4.45 -11.45 -15.50
C ILE A 449 -5.35 -12.46 -14.77
N SER A 450 -4.79 -13.58 -14.30
CA SER A 450 -5.52 -14.58 -13.50
C SER A 450 -6.13 -13.99 -12.24
N ARG A 451 -5.34 -13.17 -11.51
CA ARG A 451 -5.83 -12.46 -10.32
C ARG A 451 -6.96 -11.52 -10.69
N PHE A 452 -6.76 -10.68 -11.71
CA PHE A 452 -7.79 -9.77 -12.19
C PHE A 452 -9.09 -10.50 -12.57
N LEU A 453 -9.02 -11.59 -13.36
CA LEU A 453 -10.21 -12.33 -13.79
C LEU A 453 -10.91 -13.08 -12.66
N ARG A 454 -10.15 -13.58 -11.69
CA ARG A 454 -10.72 -14.15 -10.46
C ARG A 454 -11.48 -13.09 -9.68
N GLU A 455 -10.95 -11.88 -9.60
CA GLU A 455 -11.61 -10.74 -8.96
C GLU A 455 -12.83 -10.24 -9.75
N TYR A 456 -12.72 -10.24 -11.08
CA TYR A 456 -13.79 -9.83 -11.99
C TYR A 456 -14.99 -10.77 -11.96
N SER A 457 -14.81 -12.03 -11.52
CA SER A 457 -15.91 -13.00 -11.40
C SER A 457 -17.07 -12.55 -10.50
N ILE A 458 -16.86 -11.52 -9.65
CA ILE A 458 -17.91 -10.90 -8.84
C ILE A 458 -18.97 -10.21 -9.72
N PHE A 459 -18.57 -9.73 -10.90
CA PHE A 459 -19.44 -9.06 -11.86
C PHE A 459 -20.17 -10.04 -12.80
N GLU A 460 -19.95 -11.34 -12.65
CA GLU A 460 -20.75 -12.37 -13.33
C GLU A 460 -22.21 -12.26 -12.88
N ASN A 461 -23.11 -12.23 -13.86
CA ASN A 461 -24.55 -12.11 -13.68
C ASN A 461 -25.27 -13.36 -14.23
N ASP A 462 -26.59 -13.40 -14.11
CA ASP A 462 -27.38 -14.54 -14.59
C ASP A 462 -27.35 -14.72 -16.12
N HIS A 463 -26.91 -13.69 -16.85
CA HIS A 463 -26.69 -13.77 -18.30
C HIS A 463 -25.31 -14.34 -18.66
N THR A 464 -24.41 -14.50 -17.68
CA THR A 464 -23.11 -15.15 -17.89
C THR A 464 -23.36 -16.64 -18.17
N PRO A 465 -22.94 -17.16 -19.34
CA PRO A 465 -23.24 -18.53 -19.70
C PRO A 465 -22.53 -19.49 -18.74
N PRO A 466 -23.12 -20.68 -18.48
CA PRO A 466 -22.44 -21.69 -17.70
C PRO A 466 -21.14 -22.13 -18.39
N TYR A 467 -20.10 -22.33 -17.59
CA TYR A 467 -18.82 -22.84 -18.09
C TYR A 467 -18.97 -24.29 -18.57
N LYS A 468 -19.07 -24.49 -19.88
CA LYS A 468 -19.23 -25.80 -20.54
C LYS A 468 -17.92 -26.26 -21.19
N HIS A 469 -17.03 -26.88 -20.41
CA HIS A 469 -15.82 -27.50 -20.94
C HIS A 469 -15.58 -28.89 -20.34
N PRO A 470 -14.90 -29.80 -21.08
CA PRO A 470 -14.53 -31.11 -20.56
C PRO A 470 -13.72 -30.97 -19.28
N GLN A 471 -14.01 -31.79 -18.27
CA GLN A 471 -13.18 -31.83 -17.08
C GLN A 471 -11.80 -32.40 -17.40
N LEU A 472 -10.76 -31.86 -16.76
CA LEU A 472 -9.39 -32.37 -16.90
C LEU A 472 -9.30 -33.79 -16.32
N LYS A 473 -8.73 -34.71 -17.11
CA LYS A 473 -8.42 -36.08 -16.71
C LYS A 473 -6.93 -36.16 -16.36
N GLY A 474 -6.60 -36.80 -15.25
CA GLY A 474 -5.22 -37.00 -14.78
C GLY A 474 -5.22 -37.50 -13.33
N GLN A 475 -4.07 -38.01 -12.86
CA GLN A 475 -3.95 -38.31 -11.44
C GLN A 475 -3.73 -37.00 -10.67
N PRO A 476 -4.25 -36.87 -9.43
CA PRO A 476 -3.98 -35.73 -8.56
C PRO A 476 -2.50 -35.34 -8.46
N ILE A 477 -1.60 -36.34 -8.45
CA ILE A 477 -0.16 -36.13 -8.35
C ILE A 477 0.41 -35.41 -9.57
N ASP A 478 -0.06 -35.72 -10.77
CA ASP A 478 0.39 -35.07 -12.01
C ASP A 478 0.09 -33.57 -11.99
N PHE A 479 -1.10 -33.20 -11.48
CA PHE A 479 -1.48 -31.79 -11.34
C PHE A 479 -0.74 -31.09 -10.18
N ASP A 480 -0.33 -31.83 -9.15
CA ASP A 480 0.40 -31.28 -8.00
C ASP A 480 1.87 -31.03 -8.36
N GLU A 481 2.48 -31.92 -9.17
CA GLU A 481 3.83 -31.75 -9.70
C GLU A 481 3.99 -30.48 -10.55
N ILE A 482 2.96 -30.10 -11.32
CA ILE A 482 2.93 -28.82 -12.05
C ILE A 482 2.35 -27.66 -11.21
N GLY A 483 2.00 -27.92 -9.95
CA GLY A 483 1.48 -26.92 -9.02
C GLY A 483 0.10 -26.36 -9.36
N MET A 484 -0.76 -27.11 -10.07
CA MET A 484 -2.12 -26.69 -10.47
C MET A 484 -3.24 -27.40 -9.70
N TYR A 485 -2.92 -28.43 -8.91
CA TYR A 485 -3.91 -29.32 -8.31
C TYR A 485 -4.97 -28.61 -7.47
N ASN A 486 -4.56 -27.77 -6.51
CA ASN A 486 -5.51 -27.15 -5.59
C ASN A 486 -6.43 -26.17 -6.31
N GLU A 487 -5.90 -25.38 -7.25
CA GLU A 487 -6.71 -24.41 -7.99
C GLU A 487 -7.75 -25.12 -8.88
N LEU A 488 -7.35 -26.15 -9.62
CA LEU A 488 -8.27 -26.94 -10.46
C LEU A 488 -9.33 -27.68 -9.63
N LYS A 489 -8.98 -28.08 -8.40
CA LYS A 489 -9.90 -28.68 -7.43
C LYS A 489 -10.94 -27.67 -6.94
N GLU A 490 -10.49 -26.49 -6.52
CA GLU A 490 -11.36 -25.40 -6.07
C GLU A 490 -12.35 -24.98 -7.16
N LEU A 491 -11.87 -24.86 -8.41
CA LEU A 491 -12.68 -24.53 -9.57
C LEU A 491 -13.59 -25.67 -10.05
N LYS A 492 -13.53 -26.87 -9.44
CA LYS A 492 -14.28 -28.07 -9.87
C LYS A 492 -14.03 -28.44 -11.35
N MET A 493 -12.82 -28.17 -11.85
CA MET A 493 -12.42 -28.43 -13.24
C MET A 493 -11.85 -29.84 -13.45
N MET A 494 -11.52 -30.56 -12.38
CA MET A 494 -11.04 -31.95 -12.45
C MET A 494 -12.20 -32.95 -12.53
N ALA A 495 -11.98 -34.03 -13.28
CA ALA A 495 -12.92 -35.13 -13.33
C ALA A 495 -13.08 -35.76 -11.94
N LYS A 496 -14.30 -35.81 -11.42
CA LYS A 496 -14.57 -36.57 -10.20
C LYS A 496 -14.26 -38.03 -10.51
N LYS A 497 -13.31 -38.65 -9.81
CA LYS A 497 -13.23 -40.12 -9.78
C LYS A 497 -14.63 -40.58 -9.36
N LYS A 498 -15.34 -41.29 -10.24
CA LYS A 498 -16.58 -41.97 -9.87
C LYS A 498 -16.19 -42.87 -8.70
N LYS A 499 -16.46 -42.44 -7.47
CA LYS A 499 -16.40 -43.35 -6.33
C LYS A 499 -17.38 -44.46 -6.72
N LYS A 500 -16.88 -45.68 -6.93
CA LYS A 500 -17.73 -46.86 -6.77
C LYS A 500 -18.34 -46.67 -5.39
N ILE A 501 -19.62 -46.32 -5.35
CA ILE A 501 -20.37 -46.26 -4.11
C ILE A 501 -20.34 -47.70 -3.61
N MET A 502 -19.42 -47.99 -2.67
CA MET A 502 -19.58 -49.17 -1.83
C MET A 502 -20.73 -48.87 -0.89
N ASN A 503 -21.59 -49.87 -0.75
CA ASN A 503 -22.85 -49.85 -0.05
C ASN A 503 -22.78 -49.25 1.37
N GLU A 504 -23.91 -48.65 1.73
CA GLU A 504 -24.32 -48.12 3.03
C GLU A 504 -24.43 -49.22 4.11
N GLU A 505 -23.31 -49.82 4.52
CA GLU A 505 -23.26 -50.77 5.65
C GLU A 505 -22.49 -50.21 6.86
N TYR A 506 -22.55 -48.89 7.07
CA TYR A 506 -21.87 -48.27 8.21
C TYR A 506 -22.75 -47.20 8.87
N PHE A 507 -23.94 -47.60 9.30
CA PHE A 507 -24.59 -46.96 10.43
C PHE A 507 -24.68 -47.96 11.59
N PRO A 508 -24.20 -47.61 12.80
CA PRO A 508 -24.19 -48.51 13.95
C PRO A 508 -25.62 -48.74 14.45
N SER A 509 -25.99 -50.01 14.56
CA SER A 509 -27.30 -50.59 14.88
C SER A 509 -27.71 -50.48 16.37
N GLN A 510 -27.47 -49.33 17.01
CA GLN A 510 -27.73 -49.17 18.46
C GLN A 510 -28.91 -48.27 18.83
N ILE A 511 -29.90 -48.08 17.96
CA ILE A 511 -31.19 -47.52 18.38
C ILE A 511 -32.35 -48.36 17.80
N THR A 512 -32.68 -49.45 18.49
CA THR A 512 -33.58 -50.51 18.04
C THR A 512 -35.07 -50.16 17.97
N ASN A 513 -35.46 -48.88 18.05
CA ASN A 513 -36.87 -48.47 17.96
C ASN A 513 -37.14 -47.21 17.12
N ILE A 514 -36.15 -46.65 16.42
CA ILE A 514 -36.39 -45.49 15.53
C ILE A 514 -36.97 -45.94 14.18
N ASP A 515 -36.69 -47.16 13.74
CA ASP A 515 -37.07 -47.64 12.40
C ASP A 515 -38.59 -47.78 12.17
N THR A 516 -39.40 -47.62 13.21
CA THR A 516 -40.87 -47.59 13.10
C THR A 516 -41.44 -46.17 12.99
N LEU A 517 -40.63 -45.13 13.22
CA LEU A 517 -41.08 -43.74 13.12
C LEU A 517 -40.93 -43.26 11.68
N ASN A 518 -42.06 -43.23 10.95
CA ASN A 518 -42.12 -42.60 9.64
C ASN A 518 -41.76 -41.11 9.77
N MET A 519 -40.56 -40.72 9.32
CA MET A 519 -40.04 -39.35 9.38
C MET A 519 -40.77 -38.39 8.45
N ASP A 520 -41.61 -38.88 7.53
CA ASP A 520 -42.48 -38.01 6.74
C ASP A 520 -43.66 -37.49 7.58
N MET A 521 -44.02 -38.14 8.69
CA MET A 521 -45.01 -37.62 9.61
C MET A 521 -44.39 -36.53 10.50
N LYS A 522 -44.95 -35.31 10.40
CA LYS A 522 -44.51 -34.14 11.18
C LYS A 522 -44.44 -34.41 12.68
N ALA A 523 -45.40 -35.15 13.23
CA ALA A 523 -45.43 -35.50 14.66
C ALA A 523 -44.19 -36.31 15.10
N ASN A 524 -43.69 -37.20 14.26
CA ASN A 524 -42.50 -38.01 14.54
C ASN A 524 -41.23 -37.16 14.46
N ARG A 525 -41.17 -36.22 13.51
CA ARG A 525 -40.10 -35.21 13.43
C ARG A 525 -40.09 -34.33 14.67
N ASP A 526 -41.25 -33.84 15.09
CA ASP A 526 -41.39 -32.97 16.26
C ASP A 526 -41.04 -33.73 17.55
N TYR A 527 -41.42 -35.00 17.67
CA TYR A 527 -41.02 -35.87 18.78
C TYR A 527 -39.50 -36.09 18.83
N PHE A 528 -38.88 -36.39 17.68
CA PHE A 528 -37.43 -36.60 17.57
C PHE A 528 -36.63 -35.34 17.91
N ILE A 529 -37.09 -34.20 17.39
CA ILE A 529 -36.53 -32.88 17.68
C ILE A 529 -36.67 -32.59 19.17
N ASN A 530 -37.85 -32.78 19.77
CA ASN A 530 -38.06 -32.53 21.21
C ASN A 530 -37.26 -33.47 22.13
N TYR A 531 -37.09 -34.73 21.74
CA TYR A 531 -36.30 -35.70 22.50
C TYR A 531 -34.83 -35.26 22.60
N TYR A 532 -34.24 -34.81 21.49
CA TYR A 532 -32.87 -34.29 21.49
C TYR A 532 -32.78 -32.88 22.11
N LEU A 533 -33.77 -32.01 21.90
CA LEU A 533 -33.82 -30.69 22.53
C LEU A 533 -33.88 -30.76 24.06
N ASN A 534 -34.52 -31.78 24.63
CA ASN A 534 -34.57 -31.98 26.09
C ASN A 534 -33.28 -32.59 26.69
N GLN A 535 -32.39 -33.12 25.86
CA GLN A 535 -31.12 -33.73 26.29
C GLN A 535 -29.95 -32.73 26.30
N PHE A 536 -30.11 -31.55 25.67
CA PHE A 536 -29.08 -30.52 25.59
C PHE A 536 -29.51 -29.26 26.35
N ASP A 537 -28.54 -28.56 26.93
CA ASP A 537 -28.77 -27.25 27.55
C ASP A 537 -29.36 -26.28 26.51
N GLN A 538 -30.57 -25.77 26.79
CA GLN A 538 -31.32 -24.89 25.90
C GLN A 538 -30.50 -23.64 25.50
N GLY A 539 -29.58 -23.17 26.35
CA GLY A 539 -28.69 -22.06 26.01
C GLY A 539 -27.65 -22.43 24.94
N LEU A 540 -27.09 -23.64 25.00
CA LEU A 540 -26.14 -24.16 24.01
C LEU A 540 -26.84 -24.51 22.69
N VAL A 541 -28.06 -25.03 22.74
CA VAL A 541 -28.84 -25.30 21.54
C VAL A 541 -29.25 -24.01 20.84
N GLN A 542 -29.68 -22.98 21.58
CA GLN A 542 -30.00 -21.69 20.98
C GLN A 542 -28.75 -21.00 20.41
N GLN A 543 -27.60 -21.06 21.09
CA GLN A 543 -26.33 -20.60 20.53
C GLN A 543 -25.93 -21.39 19.28
N TYR A 544 -26.10 -22.71 19.27
CA TYR A 544 -25.81 -23.54 18.11
C TYR A 544 -26.76 -23.21 16.96
N ILE A 545 -28.07 -23.05 17.21
CA ILE A 545 -29.07 -22.66 16.20
C ILE A 545 -28.74 -21.28 15.64
N ASN A 546 -28.44 -20.29 16.48
CA ASN A 546 -28.07 -18.95 16.03
C ASN A 546 -26.75 -18.99 15.22
N THR A 547 -25.74 -19.72 15.70
CA THR A 547 -24.47 -19.90 14.97
C THR A 547 -24.70 -20.63 13.64
N LYS A 548 -25.59 -21.62 13.60
CA LYS A 548 -25.90 -22.38 12.39
C LYS A 548 -26.76 -21.57 11.43
N GLN A 549 -27.67 -20.73 11.93
CA GLN A 549 -28.48 -19.79 11.16
C GLN A 549 -27.61 -18.69 10.59
N GLU A 550 -26.68 -18.12 11.35
CA GLU A 550 -25.64 -17.21 10.86
C GLU A 550 -24.77 -17.89 9.82
N GLN A 551 -24.29 -19.12 10.07
CA GLN A 551 -23.54 -19.89 9.07
C GLN A 551 -24.38 -20.22 7.84
N LEU A 552 -25.69 -20.45 7.98
CA LEU A 552 -26.60 -20.67 6.86
C LEU A 552 -26.89 -19.38 6.13
N LEU A 553 -27.04 -18.25 6.81
CA LEU A 553 -27.20 -16.93 6.21
C LEU A 553 -25.93 -16.55 5.46
N ASP A 554 -24.75 -16.75 6.05
CA ASP A 554 -23.45 -16.61 5.42
C ASP A 554 -23.31 -17.55 4.22
N LYS A 555 -23.76 -18.80 4.35
CA LYS A 555 -23.68 -19.79 3.27
C LYS A 555 -24.72 -19.52 2.19
N ILE A 556 -25.88 -18.97 2.52
CA ILE A 556 -26.92 -18.51 1.60
C ILE A 556 -26.41 -17.27 0.89
N ILE A 557 -25.88 -16.25 1.59
CA ILE A 557 -25.24 -15.06 1.01
C ILE A 557 -24.06 -15.45 0.10
N ARG A 558 -23.22 -16.41 0.51
CA ARG A 558 -22.14 -16.98 -0.32
C ARG A 558 -22.66 -17.85 -1.47
N ASN A 559 -23.83 -18.47 -1.36
CA ASN A 559 -24.43 -19.32 -2.41
C ASN A 559 -25.42 -18.57 -3.32
N THR A 560 -25.95 -17.41 -2.93
CA THR A 560 -26.91 -16.61 -3.71
C THR A 560 -26.27 -15.96 -4.92
N ARG A 561 -24.94 -15.96 -5.00
CA ARG A 561 -24.24 -16.06 -6.27
C ARG A 561 -23.23 -17.18 -6.13
N ASN A 562 -23.56 -18.37 -6.63
CA ASN A 562 -22.54 -19.33 -7.04
C ASN A 562 -21.68 -18.60 -8.08
N GLN A 563 -20.66 -17.86 -7.66
CA GLN A 563 -19.67 -17.28 -8.56
C GLN A 563 -19.22 -18.44 -9.43
N GLN A 564 -19.63 -18.40 -10.69
CA GLN A 564 -19.36 -19.50 -11.58
C GLN A 564 -17.86 -19.51 -11.88
N PHE A 565 -17.16 -18.42 -11.57
CA PHE A 565 -15.80 -18.15 -11.96
C PHE A 565 -15.69 -18.42 -13.46
N TYR A 566 -16.72 -18.10 -14.24
CA TYR A 566 -16.82 -18.41 -15.65
C TYR A 566 -15.62 -17.86 -16.40
N TYR A 567 -15.34 -16.56 -16.26
CA TYR A 567 -14.22 -15.92 -16.95
C TYR A 567 -12.88 -16.48 -16.49
N TYR A 568 -12.73 -16.68 -15.17
CA TYR A 568 -11.50 -17.19 -14.60
C TYR A 568 -11.24 -18.67 -14.96
N LYS A 569 -12.25 -19.53 -14.94
CA LYS A 569 -12.16 -20.94 -15.38
C LYS A 569 -11.79 -21.03 -16.85
N ARG A 570 -12.43 -20.22 -17.70
CA ARG A 570 -12.11 -20.16 -19.12
C ARG A 570 -10.69 -19.70 -19.36
N TRP A 571 -10.22 -18.70 -18.62
CA TRP A 571 -8.84 -18.25 -18.65
C TRP A 571 -7.85 -19.33 -18.23
N VAL A 572 -8.05 -19.95 -17.06
CA VAL A 572 -7.19 -21.04 -16.57
C VAL A 572 -7.14 -22.19 -17.55
N TRP A 573 -8.26 -22.52 -18.19
CA TRP A 573 -8.31 -23.55 -19.22
C TRP A 573 -7.50 -23.18 -20.46
N VAL A 574 -7.70 -21.98 -21.00
CA VAL A 574 -6.98 -21.49 -22.18
C VAL A 574 -5.47 -21.38 -21.92
N GLN A 575 -5.08 -20.92 -20.72
CA GLN A 575 -3.69 -20.75 -20.33
C GLN A 575 -3.06 -22.01 -19.73
N PHE A 576 -3.80 -23.12 -19.59
CA PHE A 576 -3.31 -24.35 -18.97
C PHE A 576 -1.97 -24.83 -19.55
N PRO A 577 -1.75 -24.82 -20.90
CA PRO A 577 -0.45 -25.20 -21.46
C PRO A 577 0.70 -24.35 -20.91
N TRP A 578 0.55 -23.03 -20.85
CA TRP A 578 1.57 -22.12 -20.35
C TRP A 578 1.84 -22.32 -18.85
N LEU A 579 0.78 -22.50 -18.06
CA LEU A 579 0.90 -22.76 -16.62
C LEU A 579 1.60 -24.09 -16.33
N SER A 580 1.43 -25.11 -17.18
CA SER A 580 2.06 -26.41 -17.02
C SER A 580 3.57 -26.43 -17.32
N LEU A 581 4.10 -25.43 -18.05
CA LEU A 581 5.52 -25.37 -18.42
C LEU A 581 6.43 -24.88 -17.28
N THR A 582 5.88 -24.32 -16.21
CA THR A 582 6.65 -23.75 -15.11
C THR A 582 6.72 -24.66 -13.89
N GLN A 583 7.48 -25.76 -13.98
CA GLN A 583 7.68 -26.68 -12.84
C GLN A 583 8.28 -26.00 -11.59
N LYS A 584 8.94 -24.84 -11.75
CA LYS A 584 9.54 -24.09 -10.64
C LYS A 584 8.54 -23.25 -9.85
N ASN A 585 7.39 -22.91 -10.44
CA ASN A 585 6.42 -21.99 -9.84
C ASN A 585 5.12 -22.76 -9.56
N ASN A 586 4.83 -22.98 -8.28
CA ASN A 586 3.56 -23.60 -7.89
C ASN A 586 2.43 -22.57 -8.02
N TYR A 587 1.72 -22.60 -9.16
CA TYR A 587 0.65 -21.66 -9.49
C TYR A 587 -0.46 -21.65 -8.44
N SER A 588 -0.88 -22.82 -7.96
CA SER A 588 -1.92 -22.95 -6.93
C SER A 588 -1.46 -22.35 -5.61
N LYS A 589 -0.22 -22.58 -5.19
CA LYS A 589 0.33 -21.99 -3.97
C LYS A 589 0.38 -20.48 -4.09
N LEU A 590 0.80 -19.97 -5.25
CA LEU A 590 0.79 -18.55 -5.54
C LEU A 590 -0.65 -18.02 -5.50
N MET A 591 -1.57 -18.55 -6.30
CA MET A 591 -2.97 -18.16 -6.27
C MET A 591 -3.59 -18.26 -4.88
N GLN A 592 -3.26 -19.26 -4.07
CA GLN A 592 -3.70 -19.37 -2.67
C GLN A 592 -3.13 -18.25 -1.80
N GLN A 593 -1.83 -17.95 -1.90
CA GLN A 593 -1.24 -16.78 -1.26
C GLN A 593 -1.98 -15.50 -1.67
N TYR A 594 -2.45 -15.44 -2.93
CA TYR A 594 -3.19 -14.28 -3.43
C TYR A 594 -4.70 -14.28 -3.15
N ASN A 595 -5.29 -15.45 -2.88
CA ASN A 595 -6.73 -15.67 -2.75
C ASN A 595 -7.21 -15.67 -1.30
N ILE A 596 -6.33 -15.98 -0.33
CA ILE A 596 -6.60 -15.58 1.04
C ILE A 596 -6.74 -14.06 0.97
N ASN A 597 -7.90 -13.53 1.37
CA ASN A 597 -8.34 -12.13 1.23
C ASN A 597 -7.43 -11.09 1.93
N ASN A 598 -6.13 -11.35 2.07
CA ASN A 598 -5.24 -10.86 3.08
C ASN A 598 -3.86 -10.44 2.56
N ILE A 599 -3.71 -10.14 1.26
CA ILE A 599 -2.43 -9.63 0.79
C ILE A 599 -2.25 -8.19 1.28
N PRO A 600 -1.15 -7.87 1.98
CA PRO A 600 -0.77 -6.50 2.22
C PRO A 600 -0.63 -5.74 0.90
N LEU A 601 -1.12 -4.51 0.85
CA LEU A 601 -1.09 -3.68 -0.36
C LEU A 601 0.33 -3.56 -0.96
N GLN A 602 1.35 -3.51 -0.11
CA GLN A 602 2.75 -3.39 -0.54
C GLN A 602 3.24 -4.63 -1.31
N GLU A 603 2.83 -5.83 -0.88
CA GLU A 603 3.20 -7.07 -1.57
C GLU A 603 2.54 -7.14 -2.94
N GLU A 604 1.27 -6.76 -3.03
CA GLU A 604 0.55 -6.65 -4.30
C GLU A 604 1.21 -5.65 -5.26
N LEU A 605 1.58 -4.46 -4.78
CA LEU A 605 2.31 -3.47 -5.58
C LEU A 605 3.68 -3.99 -6.02
N SER A 606 4.39 -4.72 -5.16
CA SER A 606 5.70 -5.31 -5.48
C SER A 606 5.60 -6.36 -6.59
N LEU A 607 4.52 -7.16 -6.60
CA LEU A 607 4.26 -8.16 -7.62
C LEU A 607 3.94 -7.52 -8.96
N ASN A 608 3.10 -6.48 -8.95
CA ASN A 608 2.80 -5.70 -10.16
C ASN A 608 4.08 -5.08 -10.72
N GLN A 609 4.91 -4.47 -9.87
CA GLN A 609 6.21 -3.92 -10.27
C GLN A 609 7.15 -4.99 -10.84
N LYS A 610 7.16 -6.21 -10.28
CA LYS A 610 7.95 -7.33 -10.82
C LYS A 610 7.46 -7.69 -12.23
N ALA A 611 6.15 -7.81 -12.43
CA ALA A 611 5.57 -8.11 -13.75
C ALA A 611 5.88 -7.00 -14.78
N ILE A 612 5.73 -5.73 -14.40
CA ILE A 612 6.08 -4.57 -15.24
C ILE A 612 7.54 -4.62 -15.67
N LYS A 613 8.46 -4.82 -14.71
CA LYS A 613 9.90 -4.91 -15.01
C LYS A 613 10.22 -6.04 -16.00
N LEU A 614 9.62 -7.21 -15.81
CA LEU A 614 9.82 -8.35 -16.72
C LEU A 614 9.26 -8.09 -18.12
N ALA A 615 8.10 -7.42 -18.22
CA ALA A 615 7.52 -7.01 -19.50
C ALA A 615 8.42 -5.99 -20.22
N GLN A 616 8.93 -4.98 -19.50
CA GLN A 616 9.84 -3.97 -20.04
C GLN A 616 11.18 -4.58 -20.50
N ILE A 617 11.75 -5.52 -19.74
CA ILE A 617 12.97 -6.23 -20.14
C ILE A 617 12.75 -6.99 -21.45
N ALA A 618 11.60 -7.65 -21.63
CA ALA A 618 11.29 -8.36 -22.87
C ALA A 618 11.20 -7.40 -24.08
N GLN A 619 10.55 -6.25 -23.90
CA GLN A 619 10.48 -5.20 -24.93
C GLN A 619 11.85 -4.63 -25.30
N GLN A 620 12.65 -4.25 -24.29
CA GLN A 620 14.00 -3.71 -24.51
C GLN A 620 14.92 -4.74 -25.19
N THR A 621 14.81 -6.01 -24.81
CA THR A 621 15.58 -7.10 -25.44
C THR A 621 15.24 -7.24 -26.93
N LYS A 622 13.97 -7.05 -27.30
CA LYS A 622 13.55 -7.05 -28.71
C LYS A 622 14.12 -5.85 -29.46
N GLN A 623 13.97 -4.64 -28.92
CA GLN A 623 14.49 -3.41 -29.53
C GLN A 623 16.02 -3.49 -29.76
N MET A 624 16.75 -4.01 -28.77
CA MET A 624 18.20 -4.24 -28.90
C MET A 624 18.54 -5.26 -29.99
N LYS A 625 17.75 -6.33 -30.15
CA LYS A 625 17.95 -7.32 -31.23
C LYS A 625 17.69 -6.71 -32.60
N GLU A 626 16.64 -5.91 -32.74
CA GLU A 626 16.31 -5.21 -33.98
C GLU A 626 17.41 -4.21 -34.35
N TYR A 627 17.84 -3.39 -33.40
CA TYR A 627 18.94 -2.42 -33.59
C TYR A 627 20.27 -3.10 -33.98
N ASN A 628 20.60 -4.22 -33.34
CA ASN A 628 21.80 -4.99 -33.68
C ASN A 628 21.68 -5.67 -35.04
N SER A 629 20.48 -6.12 -35.43
CA SER A 629 20.24 -6.69 -36.76
C SER A 629 20.32 -5.65 -37.88
N SER A 630 19.95 -4.39 -37.62
CA SER A 630 20.08 -3.29 -38.59
C SER A 630 21.52 -2.77 -38.74
N LYS A 631 22.40 -3.02 -37.77
CA LYS A 631 23.81 -2.58 -37.80
C LYS A 631 24.77 -3.57 -38.44
N LEU A 632 24.36 -4.81 -38.64
CA LEU A 632 25.16 -5.74 -39.42
C LEU A 632 25.04 -5.34 -40.90
N PRO A 633 26.13 -4.91 -41.57
CA PRO A 633 26.10 -4.65 -43.01
C PRO A 633 25.58 -5.90 -43.70
N SER A 634 24.73 -5.73 -44.71
CA SER A 634 24.12 -6.82 -45.46
C SER A 634 25.19 -7.62 -46.22
N ILE A 635 25.92 -8.48 -45.54
CA ILE A 635 26.91 -9.38 -46.15
C ILE A 635 26.20 -10.56 -46.86
N ASN A 636 24.88 -10.72 -46.66
CA ASN A 636 24.11 -11.87 -47.15
C ASN A 636 23.07 -11.56 -48.26
N SER A 637 23.17 -10.44 -48.99
CA SER A 637 22.32 -10.24 -50.18
C SER A 637 22.69 -11.19 -51.36
N SER A 638 23.73 -12.02 -51.23
CA SER A 638 24.19 -12.94 -52.29
C SER A 638 23.76 -14.41 -52.13
N ILE A 639 23.14 -14.81 -51.01
CA ILE A 639 22.77 -16.22 -50.82
C ILE A 639 21.28 -16.42 -51.13
N ARG A 640 21.03 -16.83 -52.38
CA ARG A 640 19.72 -17.24 -52.93
C ARG A 640 18.92 -18.09 -51.93
N LEU A 641 17.87 -17.49 -51.37
CA LEU A 641 16.80 -18.19 -50.66
C LEU A 641 16.09 -19.13 -51.64
N ARG A 642 16.26 -20.45 -51.45
CA ARG A 642 15.32 -21.44 -52.01
C ARG A 642 13.96 -21.22 -51.35
N ARG A 643 13.01 -20.75 -52.16
CA ARG A 643 11.59 -20.67 -51.82
C ARG A 643 11.08 -22.10 -51.53
N TYR A 644 10.58 -22.33 -50.33
CA TYR A 644 9.62 -23.42 -50.09
C TYR A 644 8.21 -22.85 -50.29
N SER A 645 7.55 -23.34 -51.34
CA SER A 645 6.11 -23.18 -51.60
C SER A 645 5.32 -24.17 -50.74
N PRO A 646 4.07 -23.86 -50.34
CA PRO A 646 3.25 -24.73 -49.50
C PRO A 646 2.76 -25.98 -50.25
N LEU A 647 2.62 -27.07 -49.52
CA LEU A 647 2.04 -28.34 -49.95
C LEU A 647 0.56 -28.19 -50.35
N GLU A 648 0.24 -28.52 -51.59
CA GLU A 648 -1.10 -28.95 -52.01
C GLU A 648 -1.18 -30.48 -52.04
N ILE A 649 -2.34 -30.98 -51.60
CA ILE A 649 -2.74 -32.38 -51.58
C ILE A 649 -3.33 -32.73 -52.94
N SER A 650 -2.83 -33.77 -53.63
CA SER A 650 -3.67 -34.78 -54.30
C SER A 650 -2.90 -35.92 -55.00
N ARG A 651 -3.33 -37.14 -54.66
CA ARG A 651 -3.65 -38.33 -55.50
C ARG A 651 -2.62 -38.94 -56.48
N ILE A 652 -2.37 -40.26 -56.26
CA ILE A 652 -2.38 -41.39 -57.24
C ILE A 652 -1.19 -41.39 -58.24
N THR A 653 -0.32 -42.40 -58.44
CA THR A 653 -0.47 -43.84 -58.78
C THR A 653 0.94 -44.51 -58.84
N ASN A 654 0.99 -45.84 -58.66
CA ASN A 654 1.89 -46.84 -59.29
C ASN A 654 3.43 -46.87 -59.03
N ILE A 655 3.89 -47.87 -58.24
CA ILE A 655 4.76 -49.06 -58.57
C ILE A 655 5.71 -48.93 -59.81
N PRO A 656 6.97 -49.49 -59.90
CA PRO A 656 7.57 -50.66 -59.17
C PRO A 656 9.06 -50.62 -58.72
N LYS A 657 9.37 -51.58 -57.82
CA LYS A 657 10.52 -52.52 -57.71
C LYS A 657 11.93 -52.16 -58.21
N THR A 658 12.92 -52.34 -57.32
CA THR A 658 14.13 -53.22 -57.40
C THR A 658 14.79 -53.20 -56.00
N ARG A 659 14.91 -54.28 -55.22
CA ARG A 659 15.73 -55.52 -55.29
C ARG A 659 17.25 -55.26 -55.24
N ALA A 660 17.86 -55.55 -54.08
CA ALA A 660 19.20 -56.14 -53.92
C ALA A 660 19.53 -56.41 -52.43
N ASP A 661 19.24 -57.64 -52.00
CA ASP A 661 20.06 -58.61 -51.26
C ASP A 661 21.16 -58.13 -50.28
N SER A 662 21.08 -58.60 -49.03
CA SER A 662 22.06 -59.55 -48.47
C SER A 662 21.64 -60.07 -47.08
N GLU A 663 21.48 -61.40 -47.00
CA GLU A 663 21.47 -62.25 -45.81
C GLU A 663 22.92 -62.28 -45.24
N HIS A 664 23.25 -62.44 -43.95
CA HIS A 664 23.00 -63.49 -42.95
C HIS A 664 23.71 -62.97 -41.65
N THR A 665 23.25 -63.18 -40.42
CA THR A 665 23.54 -64.39 -39.62
C THR A 665 22.91 -64.23 -38.23
N LYS A 666 22.32 -65.31 -37.73
CA LYS A 666 21.92 -65.51 -36.33
C LYS A 666 23.14 -65.87 -35.49
N SER A 667 23.25 -65.42 -34.25
CA SER A 667 23.52 -66.30 -33.09
C SER A 667 23.68 -65.57 -31.75
N THR A 668 23.11 -66.23 -30.73
CA THR A 668 23.54 -66.35 -29.32
C THR A 668 23.32 -65.22 -28.33
N ASP A 669 22.30 -65.44 -27.51
CA ASP A 669 22.14 -65.01 -26.12
C ASP A 669 23.40 -65.17 -25.27
N ARG A 670 23.86 -64.07 -24.67
CA ARG A 670 24.53 -64.08 -23.36
C ARG A 670 24.06 -62.87 -22.55
N SER A 671 23.25 -63.15 -21.53
CA SER A 671 22.78 -62.17 -20.54
C SER A 671 23.95 -61.65 -19.69
N ILE A 672 24.48 -60.48 -20.05
CA ILE A 672 25.41 -59.73 -19.21
C ILE A 672 24.59 -58.99 -18.14
N LYS A 673 24.67 -59.44 -16.87
CA LYS A 673 24.19 -58.69 -15.71
C LYS A 673 24.94 -57.35 -15.66
N LYS A 674 24.28 -56.28 -16.13
CA LYS A 674 24.70 -54.90 -15.90
C LYS A 674 24.67 -54.61 -14.40
N CYS A 675 25.84 -54.53 -13.78
CA CYS A 675 25.98 -53.97 -12.45
C CYS A 675 25.61 -52.47 -12.53
N THR A 676 24.39 -52.13 -12.10
CA THR A 676 23.91 -50.75 -12.03
C THR A 676 24.26 -50.19 -10.66
N LEU A 677 25.34 -49.41 -10.59
CA LEU A 677 25.57 -48.55 -9.42
C LEU A 677 24.46 -47.47 -9.35
N PRO A 678 24.02 -47.03 -8.15
CA PRO A 678 22.77 -46.31 -7.99
C PRO A 678 22.76 -44.95 -8.69
N SER A 679 21.79 -44.74 -9.59
CA SER A 679 21.51 -43.48 -10.30
C SER A 679 21.31 -42.27 -9.37
N ILE A 680 21.03 -42.53 -8.08
CA ILE A 680 20.77 -41.54 -7.04
C ILE A 680 22.04 -40.74 -6.70
N GLN A 681 23.21 -41.37 -6.60
CA GLN A 681 24.45 -40.66 -6.26
C GLN A 681 24.89 -39.74 -7.41
N LYS A 682 24.73 -40.17 -8.67
CA LYS A 682 24.98 -39.34 -9.86
C LYS A 682 24.12 -38.08 -9.87
N MET A 683 22.84 -38.21 -9.52
CA MET A 683 21.92 -37.08 -9.44
C MET A 683 22.29 -36.12 -8.31
N GLN A 684 22.73 -36.63 -7.16
CA GLN A 684 23.17 -35.81 -6.03
C GLN A 684 24.46 -35.03 -6.34
N TYR A 685 25.45 -35.66 -6.98
CA TYR A 685 26.68 -34.97 -7.38
C TYR A 685 26.44 -33.92 -8.48
N GLN A 686 25.55 -34.19 -9.44
CA GLN A 686 25.17 -33.20 -10.45
C GLN A 686 24.45 -31.99 -9.84
N LYS A 687 23.53 -32.21 -8.88
CA LYS A 687 22.86 -31.11 -8.16
C LYS A 687 23.84 -30.24 -7.38
N LYS A 688 24.82 -30.86 -6.69
CA LYS A 688 25.88 -30.12 -5.99
C LYS A 688 26.75 -29.32 -6.97
N LEU A 689 27.07 -29.88 -8.13
CA LEU A 689 27.83 -29.19 -9.18
C LEU A 689 27.09 -27.96 -9.71
N ASP A 690 25.82 -28.10 -10.05
CA ASP A 690 25.01 -26.99 -10.57
C ASP A 690 24.87 -25.86 -9.54
N GLN A 691 24.78 -26.21 -8.25
CA GLN A 691 24.77 -25.25 -7.15
C GLN A 691 26.10 -24.48 -7.03
N ILE A 692 27.25 -25.15 -7.17
CA ILE A 692 28.57 -24.53 -7.13
C ILE A 692 28.80 -23.62 -8.36
N VAL A 693 28.37 -24.05 -9.54
CA VAL A 693 28.46 -23.25 -10.78
C VAL A 693 27.61 -21.98 -10.66
N TYR A 694 26.40 -22.08 -10.11
CA TYR A 694 25.53 -20.93 -9.87
C TYR A 694 26.15 -19.93 -8.89
N GLN A 695 26.66 -20.40 -7.74
CA GLN A 695 27.30 -19.54 -6.74
C GLN A 695 28.53 -18.81 -7.31
N ASN A 696 29.31 -19.46 -8.18
CA ASN A 696 30.45 -18.85 -8.85
C ASN A 696 30.06 -17.78 -9.87
N GLN A 697 28.96 -17.97 -10.60
CA GLN A 697 28.47 -16.95 -11.52
C GLN A 697 28.02 -15.69 -10.77
N VAL A 698 27.39 -15.86 -9.60
CA VAL A 698 27.03 -14.74 -8.71
C VAL A 698 28.28 -14.00 -8.23
N LEU A 699 29.34 -14.72 -7.84
CA LEU A 699 30.61 -14.11 -7.42
C LEU A 699 31.31 -13.35 -8.57
N LYS A 700 31.32 -13.91 -9.79
CA LYS A 700 31.87 -13.22 -10.98
C LYS A 700 31.14 -11.92 -11.30
N ASN A 701 29.81 -11.91 -11.17
CA ASN A 701 29.01 -10.71 -11.41
C ASN A 701 29.29 -9.63 -10.35
N ARG A 702 29.40 -10.02 -9.07
CA ARG A 702 29.79 -9.11 -7.99
C ARG A 702 31.20 -8.54 -8.17
N LEU A 703 32.14 -9.32 -8.69
CA LEU A 703 33.50 -8.85 -9.02
C LEU A 703 33.49 -7.81 -10.15
N LYS A 704 32.62 -7.98 -11.15
CA LYS A 704 32.44 -6.99 -12.23
C LYS A 704 31.89 -5.68 -11.68
N GLU A 705 30.81 -5.72 -10.90
CA GLU A 705 30.26 -4.54 -10.24
C GLU A 705 31.31 -3.82 -9.38
N TYR A 706 32.12 -4.59 -8.66
CA TYR A 706 33.20 -4.08 -7.83
C TYR A 706 34.29 -3.35 -8.64
N ASN A 707 34.74 -3.94 -9.75
CA ASN A 707 35.74 -3.32 -10.62
C ASN A 707 35.21 -2.03 -11.28
N THR A 708 33.91 -1.99 -11.60
CA THR A 708 33.25 -0.78 -12.09
C THR A 708 33.21 0.32 -11.02
N ILE A 709 32.93 -0.02 -9.75
CA ILE A 709 32.98 0.93 -8.64
C ILE A 709 34.39 1.48 -8.45
N ARG A 710 35.42 0.62 -8.53
CA ARG A 710 36.83 1.03 -8.41
C ARG A 710 37.29 1.95 -9.55
N GLN A 711 36.80 1.73 -10.78
CA GLN A 711 37.11 2.56 -11.94
C GLN A 711 36.44 3.94 -11.90
N ASN A 712 35.39 4.10 -11.10
CA ASN A 712 34.60 5.34 -11.00
C ASN A 712 34.98 6.24 -9.80
N LEU A 713 36.01 5.87 -9.03
CA LEU A 713 36.54 6.69 -7.93
C LEU A 713 37.75 7.48 -8.42
N TYR A 714 37.64 8.82 -8.42
CA TYR A 714 38.71 9.73 -8.83
C TYR A 714 39.87 9.73 -7.81
N PRO A 715 41.15 9.88 -8.24
CA PRO A 715 42.31 9.70 -7.37
C PRO A 715 42.61 10.84 -6.39
N ASP A 716 42.06 12.04 -6.58
CA ASP A 716 42.72 13.24 -6.06
C ASP A 716 42.25 13.74 -4.68
N GLU A 717 41.36 13.03 -3.99
CA GLU A 717 41.00 13.36 -2.60
C GLU A 717 40.84 12.09 -1.74
N LEU A 718 41.93 11.35 -1.53
CA LEU A 718 41.92 10.20 -0.64
C LEU A 718 42.03 10.61 0.83
N SER A 719 40.87 10.69 1.50
CA SER A 719 40.81 10.65 2.97
C SER A 719 41.48 9.36 3.51
N THR A 720 41.95 9.40 4.77
CA THR A 720 42.49 8.23 5.49
C THR A 720 41.47 7.08 5.59
N GLU A 721 40.17 7.37 5.47
CA GLU A 721 39.10 6.37 5.41
C GLU A 721 39.03 5.68 4.04
N THR A 722 39.35 6.39 2.97
CA THR A 722 39.44 5.83 1.61
C THR A 722 40.62 4.87 1.48
N GLN A 723 41.76 5.17 2.11
CA GLN A 723 42.91 4.26 2.19
C GLN A 723 42.58 2.96 2.96
N LYS A 724 41.88 3.06 4.09
CA LYS A 724 41.39 1.87 4.82
C LYS A 724 40.42 1.03 3.99
N ALA A 725 39.54 1.67 3.21
CA ALA A 725 38.67 0.97 2.28
C ALA A 725 39.45 0.26 1.17
N LEU A 726 40.57 0.85 0.70
CA LEU A 726 41.45 0.28 -0.31
C LEU A 726 42.27 -0.92 0.21
N GLU A 727 42.70 -0.90 1.48
CA GLU A 727 43.36 -2.05 2.12
C GLU A 727 42.41 -3.22 2.37
N ILE A 728 41.19 -2.94 2.85
CA ILE A 728 40.14 -3.96 3.02
C ILE A 728 39.81 -4.59 1.66
N THR A 729 39.74 -3.76 0.62
CA THR A 729 39.57 -4.16 -0.77
C THR A 729 40.68 -5.11 -1.24
N LYS A 730 41.95 -4.79 -0.94
CA LYS A 730 43.10 -5.59 -1.35
C LYS A 730 43.04 -6.99 -0.70
N LYS A 731 42.70 -7.06 0.59
CA LYS A 731 42.50 -8.34 1.30
C LYS A 731 41.36 -9.18 0.70
N LEU A 732 40.23 -8.56 0.35
CA LEU A 732 39.12 -9.26 -0.30
C LEU A 732 39.47 -9.79 -1.71
N SER A 733 40.28 -9.05 -2.45
CA SER A 733 40.82 -9.46 -3.76
C SER A 733 41.73 -10.69 -3.62
N GLU A 734 42.62 -10.71 -2.63
CA GLU A 734 43.52 -11.84 -2.37
C GLU A 734 42.76 -13.10 -1.90
N GLU A 735 41.76 -12.93 -1.03
CA GLU A 735 40.88 -14.02 -0.59
C GLU A 735 40.09 -14.62 -1.76
N LEU A 736 39.61 -13.79 -2.68
CA LEU A 736 38.90 -14.23 -3.88
C LEU A 736 39.82 -15.00 -4.85
N LYS A 737 41.08 -14.56 -4.98
CA LYS A 737 42.08 -15.27 -5.78
C LYS A 737 42.36 -16.68 -5.20
N LYS A 738 42.47 -16.78 -3.88
CA LYS A 738 42.60 -18.07 -3.17
C LYS A 738 41.38 -18.99 -3.39
N GLN A 739 40.17 -18.43 -3.44
CA GLN A 739 38.95 -19.19 -3.78
C GLN A 739 38.96 -19.69 -5.23
N GLN A 740 39.47 -18.90 -6.19
CA GLN A 740 39.62 -19.35 -7.58
C GLN A 740 40.64 -20.48 -7.73
N GLU A 741 41.76 -20.44 -7.00
CA GLU A 741 42.77 -21.50 -6.99
C GLU A 741 42.19 -22.81 -6.42
N ASN A 742 41.48 -22.74 -5.29
CA ASN A 742 40.82 -23.91 -4.72
C ASN A 742 39.73 -24.50 -5.65
N PHE A 743 39.04 -23.66 -6.43
CA PHE A 743 38.08 -24.13 -7.42
C PHE A 743 38.76 -24.90 -8.57
N GLN A 744 39.96 -24.49 -8.99
CA GLN A 744 40.72 -25.25 -9.98
C GLN A 744 41.11 -26.65 -9.44
N ILE A 745 41.43 -26.77 -8.15
CA ILE A 745 41.69 -28.06 -7.49
C ILE A 745 40.44 -28.96 -7.55
N ILE A 746 39.26 -28.41 -7.25
CA ILE A 746 37.97 -29.14 -7.35
C ILE A 746 37.71 -29.61 -8.79
N GLN A 747 37.97 -28.76 -9.80
CA GLN A 747 37.81 -29.11 -11.21
C GLN A 747 38.77 -30.22 -11.64
N GLN A 748 40.02 -30.20 -11.18
CA GLN A 748 41.00 -31.24 -11.45
C GLN A 748 40.57 -32.58 -10.84
N GLU A 749 40.02 -32.56 -9.63
CA GLU A 749 39.57 -33.78 -8.96
C GLU A 749 38.32 -34.39 -9.60
N MET A 750 37.40 -33.56 -10.10
CA MET A 750 36.29 -34.03 -10.93
C MET A 750 36.75 -34.64 -12.26
N LYS A 751 37.82 -34.10 -12.87
CA LYS A 751 38.41 -34.71 -14.06
C LYS A 751 39.00 -36.09 -13.74
N ARG A 752 39.69 -36.24 -12.60
CA ARG A 752 40.21 -37.54 -12.14
C ARG A 752 39.08 -38.55 -11.91
N ILE A 753 37.99 -38.16 -11.23
CA ILE A 753 36.80 -39.01 -11.03
C ILE A 753 36.22 -39.47 -12.37
N ASN A 754 36.09 -38.57 -13.34
CA ASN A 754 35.56 -38.90 -14.67
C ASN A 754 36.48 -39.86 -15.45
N ILE A 755 37.80 -39.73 -15.30
CA ILE A 755 38.77 -40.63 -15.93
C ILE A 755 38.69 -42.02 -15.28
N VAL A 756 38.73 -42.11 -13.94
CA VAL A 756 38.61 -43.38 -13.21
C VAL A 756 37.26 -44.06 -13.51
N TRP A 757 36.18 -43.28 -13.63
CA TRP A 757 34.85 -43.80 -14.01
C TRP A 757 34.82 -44.39 -15.42
N LYS A 758 35.40 -43.69 -16.42
CA LYS A 758 35.53 -44.22 -17.78
C LYS A 758 36.40 -45.49 -17.83
N LEU A 759 37.46 -45.54 -17.03
CA LEU A 759 38.32 -46.73 -16.92
C LEU A 759 37.64 -47.89 -16.19
N CYS A 760 36.71 -47.63 -15.25
CA CYS A 760 35.85 -48.65 -14.64
C CYS A 760 34.82 -49.23 -15.62
N GLN A 761 34.38 -48.44 -16.61
CA GLN A 761 33.48 -48.93 -17.66
C GLN A 761 34.17 -49.83 -18.68
N GLN A 762 35.50 -49.77 -18.78
CA GLN A 762 36.28 -50.44 -19.83
C GLN A 762 36.93 -51.77 -19.38
N ASN A 763 37.10 -52.05 -18.08
CA ASN A 763 37.77 -53.27 -17.59
C ASN A 763 36.93 -54.06 -16.55
N GLN A 764 37.14 -55.38 -16.49
CA GLN A 764 36.45 -56.31 -15.58
C GLN A 764 37.02 -56.40 -14.15
N ASP A 765 38.21 -55.85 -13.86
CA ASP A 765 38.72 -55.74 -12.48
C ASP A 765 38.16 -54.51 -11.76
N CYS A 766 37.00 -54.70 -11.14
CA CYS A 766 36.18 -53.63 -10.57
C CYS A 766 36.58 -53.21 -9.13
N ASN A 767 37.28 -54.04 -8.37
CA ASN A 767 37.43 -53.79 -6.92
C ASN A 767 38.42 -52.65 -6.59
N ASP A 768 39.65 -52.68 -7.10
CA ASP A 768 40.64 -51.64 -6.75
C ASP A 768 40.28 -50.26 -7.32
N ARG A 769 39.66 -50.23 -8.51
CA ARG A 769 39.24 -48.98 -9.15
C ARG A 769 37.98 -48.38 -8.52
N ALA A 770 37.07 -49.22 -8.01
CA ALA A 770 35.93 -48.74 -7.23
C ALA A 770 36.37 -48.10 -5.91
N GLN A 771 37.40 -48.67 -5.25
CA GLN A 771 37.98 -48.07 -4.03
C GLN A 771 38.64 -46.72 -4.33
N GLN A 772 39.36 -46.57 -5.44
CA GLN A 772 39.90 -45.27 -5.88
C GLN A 772 38.78 -44.25 -6.15
N LEU A 773 37.67 -44.66 -6.76
CA LEU A 773 36.54 -43.78 -7.06
C LEU A 773 35.82 -43.31 -5.78
N VAL A 774 35.69 -44.19 -4.78
CA VAL A 774 35.20 -43.84 -3.43
C VAL A 774 36.15 -42.88 -2.73
N GLN A 775 37.47 -43.08 -2.84
CA GLN A 775 38.46 -42.20 -2.23
C GLN A 775 38.45 -40.79 -2.84
N HIS A 776 38.39 -40.68 -4.18
CA HIS A 776 38.28 -39.39 -4.85
C HIS A 776 36.94 -38.70 -4.57
N SER A 777 35.85 -39.45 -4.44
CA SER A 777 34.53 -38.93 -4.02
C SER A 777 34.58 -38.34 -2.60
N LYS A 778 35.20 -39.03 -1.64
CA LYS A 778 35.41 -38.52 -0.28
C LYS A 778 36.28 -37.25 -0.25
N ASN A 779 37.35 -37.22 -1.05
CA ASN A 779 38.19 -36.03 -1.20
C ASN A 779 37.41 -34.85 -1.77
N LEU A 780 36.55 -35.08 -2.77
CA LEU A 780 35.70 -34.05 -3.37
C LEU A 780 34.68 -33.51 -2.36
N ASP A 781 34.02 -34.38 -1.59
CA ASP A 781 33.07 -33.96 -0.57
C ASP A 781 33.75 -33.14 0.54
N ARG A 782 34.98 -33.50 0.94
CA ARG A 782 35.78 -32.69 1.87
C ARG A 782 36.12 -31.30 1.30
N LEU A 783 36.59 -31.22 0.06
CA LEU A 783 36.93 -29.95 -0.59
C LEU A 783 35.70 -29.03 -0.75
N ILE A 784 34.53 -29.61 -1.02
CA ILE A 784 33.26 -28.86 -1.10
C ILE A 784 32.87 -28.31 0.28
N GLN A 785 33.01 -29.10 1.35
CA GLN A 785 32.72 -28.63 2.70
C GLN A 785 33.66 -27.51 3.15
N GLU A 786 34.96 -27.64 2.88
CA GLU A 786 35.96 -26.60 3.15
C GLU A 786 35.61 -25.28 2.41
N GLN A 787 35.14 -25.38 1.16
CA GLN A 787 34.67 -24.22 0.39
C GLN A 787 33.38 -23.59 0.94
N MET A 788 32.40 -24.41 1.36
CA MET A 788 31.16 -23.89 1.94
C MET A 788 31.42 -23.12 3.24
N ILE A 789 32.35 -23.58 4.08
CA ILE A 789 32.77 -22.88 5.29
C ILE A 789 33.40 -21.52 4.92
N CYS A 790 34.32 -21.52 3.95
CA CYS A 790 34.97 -20.28 3.49
C CYS A 790 33.96 -19.25 2.93
N ILE A 791 32.97 -19.69 2.14
CA ILE A 791 31.91 -18.82 1.61
C ILE A 791 31.05 -18.25 2.75
N LYS A 792 30.75 -19.05 3.78
CA LYS A 792 29.97 -18.62 4.95
C LYS A 792 30.71 -17.52 5.71
N ASP A 793 31.99 -17.73 6.03
CA ASP A 793 32.83 -16.75 6.73
C ASP A 793 32.98 -15.44 5.94
N CYS A 794 33.14 -15.52 4.61
CA CYS A 794 33.18 -14.33 3.75
C CYS A 794 31.87 -13.54 3.78
N ASN A 795 30.72 -14.22 3.77
CA ASN A 795 29.41 -13.56 3.83
C ASN A 795 29.17 -12.88 5.17
N GLU A 796 29.59 -13.49 6.29
CA GLU A 796 29.49 -12.89 7.62
C GLU A 796 30.34 -11.62 7.73
N LYS A 797 31.61 -11.66 7.27
CA LYS A 797 32.48 -10.48 7.20
C LYS A 797 31.90 -9.36 6.32
N LEU A 798 31.29 -9.71 5.19
CA LEU A 798 30.65 -8.74 4.29
C LEU A 798 29.44 -8.05 4.96
N MET A 799 28.64 -8.80 5.72
CA MET A 799 27.49 -8.25 6.45
C MET A 799 27.94 -7.30 7.55
N GLU A 800 29.03 -7.62 8.24
CA GLU A 800 29.63 -6.74 9.25
C GLU A 800 30.11 -5.41 8.63
N ILE A 801 30.74 -5.46 7.44
CA ILE A 801 31.17 -4.26 6.70
C ILE A 801 29.97 -3.40 6.28
N LYS A 802 28.91 -4.01 5.74
CA LYS A 802 27.68 -3.29 5.36
C LYS A 802 27.02 -2.62 6.56
N TYR A 803 27.03 -3.30 7.71
CA TYR A 803 26.51 -2.75 8.97
C TYR A 803 27.34 -1.54 9.43
N LYS A 804 28.67 -1.65 9.41
CA LYS A 804 29.59 -0.54 9.72
C LYS A 804 29.42 0.66 8.78
N GLN A 805 29.30 0.44 7.47
CA GLN A 805 29.04 1.51 6.49
C GLN A 805 27.70 2.22 6.73
N LYS A 806 26.65 1.47 7.08
CA LYS A 806 25.33 2.04 7.39
C LYS A 806 25.36 2.91 8.65
N ILE A 807 26.18 2.57 9.65
CA ILE A 807 26.39 3.38 10.86
C ILE A 807 27.12 4.69 10.51
N VAL A 808 28.18 4.62 9.69
CA VAL A 808 28.95 5.81 9.27
C VAL A 808 28.08 6.76 8.45
N GLN A 809 27.29 6.26 7.49
CA GLN A 809 26.36 7.08 6.71
C GLN A 809 25.30 7.76 7.58
N LYS A 810 24.79 7.08 8.60
CA LYS A 810 23.87 7.68 9.57
C LYS A 810 24.53 8.79 10.40
N LYS A 811 25.79 8.61 10.84
CA LYS A 811 26.54 9.66 11.53
C LYS A 811 26.75 10.90 10.66
N GLN A 812 27.19 10.71 9.42
CA GLN A 812 27.39 11.81 8.46
C GLN A 812 26.08 12.56 8.14
N GLN A 813 24.95 11.85 8.05
CA GLN A 813 23.64 12.48 7.88
C GLN A 813 23.21 13.31 9.10
N VAL A 814 23.52 12.85 10.31
CA VAL A 814 23.22 13.59 11.55
C VAL A 814 24.11 14.84 11.66
N GLU A 815 25.40 14.73 11.34
CA GLU A 815 26.33 15.87 11.32
C GLU A 815 25.94 16.92 10.27
N LYS A 816 25.58 16.51 9.04
CA LYS A 816 25.08 17.44 8.01
C LYS A 816 23.80 18.15 8.44
N LYS A 817 22.87 17.44 9.11
CA LYS A 817 21.65 18.05 9.65
C LYS A 817 21.98 19.06 10.76
N GLN A 818 22.90 18.75 11.66
CA GLN A 818 23.32 19.70 12.71
C GLN A 818 24.00 20.94 12.13
N GLN A 819 24.85 20.79 11.11
CA GLN A 819 25.48 21.94 10.44
C GLN A 819 24.47 22.82 9.69
N GLN A 820 23.49 22.23 8.99
CA GLN A 820 22.40 22.99 8.37
C GLN A 820 21.55 23.74 9.40
N GLN A 821 21.27 23.11 10.54
CA GLN A 821 20.48 23.73 11.60
C GLN A 821 21.22 24.91 12.26
N GLN A 822 22.54 24.79 12.44
CA GLN A 822 23.38 25.90 12.92
C GLN A 822 23.45 27.06 11.91
N GLN A 823 23.55 26.77 10.61
CA GLN A 823 23.54 27.81 9.58
C GLN A 823 22.18 28.53 9.50
N GLN A 824 21.06 27.81 9.62
CA GLN A 824 19.73 28.43 9.66
C GLN A 824 19.53 29.31 10.90
N GLN A 825 20.02 28.88 12.07
CA GLN A 825 19.97 29.70 13.29
C GLN A 825 20.81 30.98 13.16
N GLN A 826 22.00 30.90 12.56
CA GLN A 826 22.83 32.09 12.31
C GLN A 826 22.18 33.06 11.32
N GLN A 827 21.54 32.56 10.25
CA GLN A 827 20.80 33.39 9.30
C GLN A 827 19.58 34.07 9.94
N GLN A 828 18.82 33.35 10.78
CA GLN A 828 17.69 33.94 11.51
C GLN A 828 18.15 35.01 12.51
N GLN A 829 19.26 34.80 13.21
CA GLN A 829 19.81 35.81 14.12
C GLN A 829 20.29 37.06 13.37
N GLN A 830 20.91 36.91 12.19
CA GLN A 830 21.28 38.06 11.36
C GLN A 830 20.04 38.81 10.84
N GLN A 831 18.99 38.11 10.41
CA GLN A 831 17.75 38.76 9.95
C GLN A 831 17.04 39.49 11.08
N GLN A 832 17.00 38.93 12.30
CA GLN A 832 16.45 39.60 13.47
C GLN A 832 17.27 40.84 13.85
N GLN A 833 18.61 40.77 13.81
CA GLN A 833 19.45 41.94 14.06
C GLN A 833 19.27 43.05 13.01
N LEU A 834 19.05 42.68 11.74
CA LEU A 834 18.74 43.64 10.67
C LEU A 834 17.35 44.27 10.86
N GLN A 835 16.34 43.50 11.25
CA GLN A 835 15.00 44.03 11.54
C GLN A 835 14.99 44.94 12.77
N ILE A 836 15.73 44.60 13.82
CA ILE A 836 15.88 45.46 15.01
C ILE A 836 16.58 46.77 14.62
N ARG A 837 17.62 46.74 13.76
CA ARG A 837 18.26 47.95 13.24
C ARG A 837 17.34 48.78 12.35
N PHE A 838 16.50 48.15 11.54
CA PHE A 838 15.58 48.85 10.64
C PHE A 838 14.45 49.54 11.40
N ASN A 839 13.88 48.88 12.41
CA ASN A 839 12.82 49.46 13.26
C ASN A 839 13.32 50.55 14.21
N PHE A 840 14.62 50.55 14.54
CA PHE A 840 15.23 51.61 15.35
C PHE A 840 15.48 52.90 14.55
N ILE A 841 15.68 52.80 13.24
CA ILE A 841 15.94 53.96 12.37
C ILE A 841 14.65 54.64 11.88
N GLN A 842 13.54 53.89 11.76
CA GLN A 842 12.26 54.46 11.30
C GLN A 842 11.42 55.13 12.39
N ASN A 843 11.80 55.06 13.67
CA ASN A 843 11.01 55.59 14.79
C ASN A 843 11.72 56.71 15.55
N ILE A 844 12.51 57.55 14.89
CA ILE A 844 13.03 58.81 15.49
C ILE A 844 12.07 59.96 15.13
N PRO A 845 11.26 60.47 16.07
CA PRO A 845 10.43 61.64 15.84
C PRO A 845 11.23 62.90 16.16
N THR A 846 11.28 63.82 15.20
CA THR A 846 11.66 65.22 15.44
C THR A 846 10.48 65.96 16.08
N SER A 847 10.48 66.14 17.40
CA SER A 847 10.02 67.36 18.08
C SER A 847 10.04 67.22 19.60
N ALA A 848 10.40 68.32 20.24
CA ALA A 848 10.60 68.48 21.67
C ALA A 848 9.28 68.67 22.44
N GLY A 849 9.28 68.29 23.73
CA GLY A 849 8.39 68.88 24.74
C GLY A 849 7.76 67.89 25.72
N MET A 850 8.35 67.82 26.94
CA MET A 850 7.75 67.50 28.24
C MET A 850 6.62 66.45 28.35
N LEU A 851 6.89 65.35 29.08
CA LEU A 851 6.26 65.06 30.38
C LEU A 851 6.82 63.75 30.96
N SER A 852 6.94 63.74 32.28
CA SER A 852 7.56 62.76 33.14
C SER A 852 6.58 61.68 33.64
N ASN A 853 7.18 60.55 34.08
CA ASN A 853 6.68 59.56 35.04
C ASN A 853 5.53 58.63 34.65
N ILE A 854 5.88 57.40 34.24
CA ILE A 854 5.14 56.17 34.62
C ILE A 854 6.16 55.06 34.94
N ASP A 855 5.98 54.49 36.12
CA ASP A 855 6.81 53.52 36.83
C ASP A 855 6.59 52.08 36.30
N SER A 856 7.67 51.31 36.08
CA SER A 856 7.67 50.00 35.39
C SER A 856 7.81 48.80 36.34
N SER A 857 7.27 48.89 37.55
CA SER A 857 7.40 47.85 38.58
C SER A 857 6.26 46.83 38.68
N TYR A 858 5.27 46.82 37.77
CA TYR A 858 4.08 45.95 37.89
C TYR A 858 3.92 44.83 36.84
N ILE A 859 4.86 44.65 35.91
CA ILE A 859 4.74 43.63 34.83
C ILE A 859 5.72 42.45 35.00
N GLN A 860 6.54 42.41 36.05
CA GLN A 860 7.48 41.30 36.29
C GLN A 860 6.98 40.19 37.23
N ASP A 861 5.84 40.35 37.91
CA ASP A 861 5.37 39.35 38.88
C ASP A 861 4.27 38.39 38.37
N SER A 862 3.70 38.63 37.19
CA SER A 862 2.68 37.72 36.62
C SER A 862 3.26 36.53 35.85
N TYR A 863 4.56 36.53 35.52
CA TYR A 863 5.19 35.44 34.75
C TYR A 863 5.95 34.40 35.60
N LYS A 864 6.09 34.63 36.91
CA LYS A 864 6.82 33.73 37.82
C LYS A 864 5.96 32.68 38.53
N LYS A 865 4.63 32.75 38.45
CA LYS A 865 3.72 31.86 39.21
C LYS A 865 3.03 30.73 38.42
N GLN A 866 3.28 30.60 37.11
CA GLN A 866 2.68 29.55 36.27
C GLN A 866 3.65 28.41 35.86
N LEU A 867 4.81 28.29 36.53
CA LEU A 867 5.83 27.27 36.22
C LEU A 867 6.18 26.34 37.41
N GLN A 868 5.32 26.27 38.44
CA GLN A 868 5.64 25.58 39.70
C GLN A 868 4.69 24.42 40.10
N ILE A 869 3.82 23.91 39.22
CA ILE A 869 2.93 22.78 39.57
C ILE A 869 3.15 21.52 38.70
N SER A 870 3.99 21.56 37.67
CA SER A 870 4.24 20.40 36.78
C SER A 870 5.59 19.69 36.98
N ASN A 871 6.36 20.02 38.02
CA ASN A 871 7.73 19.50 38.22
C ASN A 871 7.92 18.54 39.41
N SER A 872 6.87 18.16 40.16
CA SER A 872 7.05 17.37 41.40
C SER A 872 7.00 15.84 41.25
N LEU A 873 6.73 15.27 40.06
CA LEU A 873 6.77 13.81 39.85
C LEU A 873 7.87 13.30 38.90
N ILE A 874 8.66 14.20 38.31
CA ILE A 874 9.78 13.87 37.39
C ILE A 874 11.15 14.01 38.08
N ASN A 875 11.20 14.50 39.32
CA ASN A 875 12.47 14.88 39.97
C ASN A 875 13.18 13.75 40.74
N GLU A 876 12.52 12.69 41.18
CA GLU A 876 13.21 11.63 41.96
C GLU A 876 14.11 10.72 41.12
N THR A 877 13.74 10.44 39.85
CA THR A 877 14.57 9.63 38.94
C THR A 877 15.68 10.43 38.25
N ASN A 878 15.54 11.76 38.19
CA ASN A 878 16.56 12.65 37.66
C ASN A 878 17.62 12.99 38.71
N GLU A 879 17.29 13.07 40.00
CA GLU A 879 18.28 13.31 41.05
C GLU A 879 19.29 12.16 41.20
N THR A 880 18.88 10.90 41.14
CA THR A 880 19.80 9.74 41.19
C THR A 880 20.72 9.71 39.97
N LYS A 881 20.18 9.98 38.77
CA LYS A 881 20.98 10.09 37.53
C LYS A 881 21.95 11.27 37.57
N ILE A 882 21.54 12.42 38.10
CA ILE A 882 22.38 13.62 38.23
C ILE A 882 23.47 13.41 39.29
N LYS A 883 23.17 12.74 40.41
CA LYS A 883 24.15 12.36 41.45
C LYS A 883 25.21 11.38 40.92
N PHE A 884 24.82 10.39 40.11
CA PHE A 884 25.76 9.46 39.45
C PHE A 884 26.63 10.13 38.37
N VAL A 885 26.08 11.08 37.60
CA VAL A 885 26.87 11.86 36.63
C VAL A 885 27.90 12.75 37.34
N ARG A 886 27.55 13.30 38.52
CA ARG A 886 28.48 14.12 39.33
C ARG A 886 29.64 13.30 39.90
N LEU A 887 29.38 12.09 40.42
CA LEU A 887 30.42 11.11 40.81
C LEU A 887 31.36 10.75 39.65
N LYS A 888 30.83 10.61 38.43
CA LYS A 888 31.62 10.38 37.21
C LYS A 888 32.56 11.52 36.83
N THR A 889 32.32 12.73 37.32
CA THR A 889 33.05 13.94 36.91
C THR A 889 34.11 14.42 37.91
N GLY A 890 34.19 13.83 39.11
CA GLY A 890 35.26 14.08 40.07
C GLY A 890 35.25 15.48 40.71
N LYS A 891 34.11 16.16 40.74
CA LYS A 891 33.95 17.44 41.46
C LYS A 891 33.08 17.21 42.70
N ILE A 892 33.70 17.16 43.89
CA ILE A 892 32.99 17.11 45.17
C ILE A 892 33.68 18.10 46.11
N GLU A 893 33.01 19.21 46.43
CA GLU A 893 33.39 20.11 47.53
C GLU A 893 32.31 20.15 48.65
N ASP A 894 31.23 19.37 48.55
CA ASP A 894 30.17 19.33 49.56
C ASP A 894 30.16 18.02 50.37
N ARG A 895 29.74 18.09 51.65
CA ARG A 895 29.61 16.95 52.57
C ARG A 895 28.65 15.90 51.99
N LEU A 896 29.15 14.67 51.83
CA LEU A 896 28.37 13.50 51.40
C LEU A 896 27.32 13.11 52.47
N ASP A 897 26.11 12.75 52.04
CA ASP A 897 25.09 12.20 52.93
C ASP A 897 25.42 10.75 53.38
N SER A 898 24.78 10.29 54.45
CA SER A 898 25.13 9.01 55.10
C SER A 898 24.93 7.81 54.19
N HIS A 899 23.96 7.87 53.27
CA HIS A 899 23.69 6.79 52.33
C HIS A 899 24.77 6.71 51.24
N THR A 900 25.26 7.86 50.77
CA THR A 900 26.37 7.91 49.82
C THR A 900 27.68 7.47 50.48
N GLN A 901 27.88 7.77 51.78
CA GLN A 901 29.01 7.24 52.55
C GLN A 901 28.95 5.72 52.67
N GLU A 902 27.78 5.14 52.96
CA GLU A 902 27.60 3.68 53.06
C GLU A 902 27.90 2.96 51.73
N LEU A 903 27.46 3.52 50.60
CA LEU A 903 27.78 3.00 49.26
C LEU A 903 29.27 3.13 48.92
N VAL A 904 29.94 4.18 49.38
CA VAL A 904 31.39 4.34 49.24
C VAL A 904 32.14 3.33 50.11
N THR A 905 31.68 3.06 51.34
CA THR A 905 32.24 2.02 52.21
C THR A 905 32.10 0.63 51.58
N GLN A 906 30.94 0.30 51.00
CA GLN A 906 30.73 -0.96 50.28
C GLN A 906 31.65 -1.11 49.06
N LEU A 907 31.98 -0.01 48.37
CA LEU A 907 32.95 -0.02 47.27
C LEU A 907 34.39 -0.25 47.75
N PHE A 908 34.76 0.26 48.93
CA PHE A 908 36.05 -0.01 49.56
C PHE A 908 36.15 -1.46 50.06
N ASP A 909 35.09 -2.00 50.65
CA ASP A 909 35.03 -3.40 51.10
C ASP A 909 35.16 -4.41 49.94
N LEU A 910 34.81 -3.99 48.72
CA LEU A 910 35.00 -4.77 47.49
C LEU A 910 36.39 -4.59 46.83
N GLY A 911 37.32 -3.90 47.50
CA GLY A 911 38.70 -3.69 47.05
C GLY A 911 38.84 -2.69 45.90
N ILE A 912 37.86 -1.79 45.70
CA ILE A 912 37.89 -0.76 44.66
C ILE A 912 38.46 0.53 45.25
N GLU A 913 39.76 0.56 45.47
CA GLU A 913 40.44 1.70 46.12
C GLU A 913 40.66 2.91 45.19
N ASN A 914 40.42 2.77 43.87
CA ASN A 914 40.73 3.79 42.88
C ASN A 914 39.53 4.08 41.94
N LEU A 915 38.83 5.19 42.21
CA LEU A 915 37.64 5.67 41.47
C LEU A 915 37.99 6.43 40.17
N ASN A 916 39.03 5.98 39.46
CA ASN A 916 39.44 6.62 38.22
C ASN A 916 38.56 6.15 37.03
N LYS A 917 38.30 7.04 36.07
CA LYS A 917 37.26 6.93 35.01
C LYS A 917 37.26 5.66 34.13
N ASN A 918 38.26 4.79 34.23
CA ASN A 918 38.44 3.60 33.39
C ASN A 918 38.32 2.25 34.14
N ASN A 919 37.87 2.22 35.40
CA ASN A 919 37.73 0.96 36.14
C ASN A 919 36.49 0.18 35.67
N SER A 920 36.70 -0.96 34.98
CA SER A 920 35.62 -1.81 34.44
C SER A 920 34.72 -2.38 35.54
N LYS A 921 35.27 -2.66 36.73
CA LYS A 921 34.50 -3.21 37.87
C LYS A 921 33.49 -2.20 38.43
N LEU A 922 33.86 -0.91 38.47
CA LEU A 922 32.94 0.16 38.87
C LEU A 922 31.79 0.28 37.86
N ARG A 923 32.05 0.06 36.56
CA ARG A 923 31.02 0.11 35.52
C ARG A 923 30.06 -1.07 35.62
N GLU A 924 30.57 -2.28 35.81
CA GLU A 924 29.75 -3.47 36.05
C GLU A 924 28.88 -3.34 37.30
N PHE A 925 29.41 -2.76 38.38
CA PHE A 925 28.66 -2.48 39.60
C PHE A 925 27.52 -1.46 39.38
N CYS A 926 27.79 -0.35 38.67
CA CYS A 926 26.74 0.62 38.30
C CYS A 926 25.64 -0.01 37.45
N ASP A 927 26.02 -0.86 36.49
CA ASP A 927 25.08 -1.55 35.60
C ASP A 927 24.25 -2.59 36.36
N MET A 928 24.82 -3.22 37.40
CA MET A 928 24.13 -4.18 38.27
C MET A 928 23.10 -3.49 39.18
N ILE A 929 23.44 -2.35 39.79
CA ILE A 929 22.49 -1.56 40.59
C ILE A 929 21.33 -1.07 39.74
N THR A 930 21.62 -0.51 38.56
CA THR A 930 20.58 -0.01 37.63
C THR A 930 19.61 -1.13 37.24
N LYS A 931 20.11 -2.34 36.97
CA LYS A 931 19.27 -3.51 36.68
C LYS A 931 18.44 -3.98 37.88
N ASN A 932 18.96 -3.86 39.10
CA ASN A 932 18.23 -4.23 40.31
C ASN A 932 17.09 -3.24 40.60
N ASP A 933 17.31 -1.94 40.39
CA ASP A 933 16.28 -0.90 40.54
C ASP A 933 15.18 -1.05 39.48
N GLU A 934 15.54 -1.36 38.23
CA GLU A 934 14.58 -1.68 37.17
C GLU A 934 13.73 -2.91 37.52
N LEU A 935 14.34 -3.96 38.08
CA LEU A 935 13.65 -5.18 38.50
C LEU A 935 12.69 -4.91 39.67
N HIS A 936 13.10 -4.11 40.66
CA HIS A 936 12.24 -3.74 41.79
C HIS A 936 11.03 -2.90 41.35
N LEU A 937 11.23 -1.97 40.41
CA LEU A 937 10.14 -1.19 39.82
C LEU A 937 9.16 -2.09 39.05
N GLU A 938 9.67 -3.09 38.32
CA GLU A 938 8.82 -4.06 37.62
C GLU A 938 8.03 -4.95 38.58
N ILE A 939 8.63 -5.38 39.69
CA ILE A 939 7.95 -6.14 40.76
C ILE A 939 6.83 -5.30 41.37
N GLN A 940 7.08 -4.02 41.68
CA GLN A 940 6.09 -3.11 42.26
C GLN A 940 4.91 -2.89 41.30
N ASN A 941 5.18 -2.69 40.01
CA ASN A 941 4.15 -2.56 38.97
C ASN A 941 3.29 -3.83 38.84
N ARG A 942 3.92 -5.02 38.90
CA ARG A 942 3.20 -6.30 38.87
C ARG A 942 2.35 -6.53 40.12
N GLN A 943 2.81 -6.09 41.29
CA GLN A 943 2.04 -6.15 42.54
C GLN A 943 0.81 -5.23 42.51
N GLN A 944 0.94 -3.99 42.01
CA GLN A 944 -0.20 -3.08 41.83
C GLN A 944 -1.25 -3.66 40.86
N ARG A 945 -0.80 -4.28 39.77
CA ARG A 945 -1.68 -4.92 38.79
C ARG A 945 -2.41 -6.13 39.36
N LEU A 946 -1.73 -6.92 40.21
CA LEU A 946 -2.36 -8.04 40.91
C LEU A 946 -3.44 -7.57 41.90
N LEU A 947 -3.22 -6.42 42.56
CA LEU A 947 -4.20 -5.82 43.47
C LEU A 947 -5.45 -5.34 42.72
N GLN A 948 -5.28 -4.68 41.56
CA GLN A 948 -6.41 -4.27 40.71
C GLN A 948 -7.26 -5.46 40.26
N LEU A 949 -6.63 -6.56 39.82
CA LEU A 949 -7.34 -7.77 39.41
C LEU A 949 -8.11 -8.43 40.56
N LYS A 950 -7.58 -8.37 41.80
CA LYS A 950 -8.31 -8.85 42.99
C LYS A 950 -9.56 -8.00 43.25
N ASN A 951 -9.48 -6.69 43.08
CA ASN A 951 -10.60 -5.78 43.26
C ASN A 951 -11.70 -6.03 42.19
N THR A 952 -11.33 -6.14 40.91
CA THR A 952 -12.29 -6.43 39.84
C THR A 952 -12.97 -7.80 40.03
N LYS A 953 -12.24 -8.80 40.55
CA LYS A 953 -12.83 -10.11 40.90
C LYS A 953 -13.82 -9.99 42.05
N GLN A 954 -13.56 -9.17 43.06
CA GLN A 954 -14.50 -8.91 44.15
C GLN A 954 -15.75 -8.17 43.66
N GLU A 955 -15.60 -7.15 42.81
CA GLU A 955 -16.71 -6.44 42.17
C GLU A 955 -17.60 -7.40 41.37
N PHE A 956 -17.00 -8.33 40.62
CA PHE A 956 -17.74 -9.35 39.88
C PHE A 956 -18.52 -10.32 40.79
N ILE A 957 -17.95 -10.69 41.94
CA ILE A 957 -18.64 -11.53 42.94
C ILE A 957 -19.82 -10.77 43.55
N ILE A 958 -19.65 -9.48 43.85
CA ILE A 958 -20.71 -8.61 44.36
C ILE A 958 -21.82 -8.48 43.32
N PHE A 959 -21.47 -8.22 42.06
CA PHE A 959 -22.42 -8.11 40.95
C PHE A 959 -23.19 -9.43 40.71
N SER A 960 -22.51 -10.57 40.81
CA SER A 960 -23.13 -11.89 40.71
C SER A 960 -24.10 -12.16 41.85
N LYS A 961 -23.78 -11.72 43.08
CA LYS A 961 -24.70 -11.80 44.23
C LYS A 961 -25.93 -10.91 44.05
N ILE A 962 -25.75 -9.69 43.53
CA ILE A 962 -26.85 -8.75 43.22
C ILE A 962 -27.81 -9.37 42.20
N LEU A 963 -27.27 -10.02 41.15
CA LEU A 963 -28.07 -10.70 40.14
C LEU A 963 -28.81 -11.94 40.69
N GLN A 964 -28.23 -12.67 41.64
CA GLN A 964 -28.90 -13.79 42.30
C GLN A 964 -30.04 -13.32 43.22
N THR A 965 -29.93 -12.14 43.83
CA THR A 965 -31.00 -11.55 44.66
C THR A 965 -32.17 -10.96 43.86
N GLN A 966 -32.04 -10.73 42.55
CA GLN A 966 -33.10 -10.12 41.73
C GLN A 966 -34.05 -11.13 41.05
N LYS A 967 -33.95 -12.43 41.31
CA LYS A 967 -34.93 -13.43 40.84
C LYS A 967 -35.99 -13.74 41.91
N LYS A 968 -36.90 -12.79 42.12
CA LYS A 968 -38.32 -13.03 42.40
C LYS A 968 -39.09 -11.73 42.15
N PRO A 969 -39.94 -11.71 41.13
CA PRO A 969 -41.30 -11.32 41.41
C PRO A 969 -42.33 -12.32 40.89
N ILE A 970 -43.44 -12.21 41.61
CA ILE A 970 -44.67 -12.96 41.64
C ILE A 970 -45.41 -12.89 40.29
N LEU A 971 -46.09 -14.00 39.98
CA LEU A 971 -47.05 -14.18 38.89
C LEU A 971 -48.01 -13.00 38.77
N GLN A 972 -48.09 -12.38 37.58
CA GLN A 972 -49.36 -11.90 37.05
C GLN A 972 -49.31 -11.66 35.54
N THR A 973 -50.21 -12.38 34.86
CA THR A 973 -50.94 -12.09 33.62
C THR A 973 -50.20 -11.72 32.33
N ARG A 974 -50.39 -12.61 31.35
CA ARG A 974 -50.07 -12.54 29.92
C ARG A 974 -50.57 -11.23 29.27
N SER A 975 -49.66 -10.54 28.59
CA SER A 975 -49.97 -9.77 27.39
C SER A 975 -48.82 -9.97 26.41
N ASP A 976 -49.10 -10.58 25.26
CA ASP A 976 -48.14 -10.76 24.17
C ASP A 976 -47.70 -9.38 23.67
N HIS A 977 -46.46 -8.99 24.01
CA HIS A 977 -45.78 -7.87 23.39
C HIS A 977 -44.75 -8.43 22.44
N TYR A 978 -45.06 -8.37 21.15
CA TYR A 978 -44.10 -8.60 20.09
C TYR A 978 -42.98 -7.57 20.24
N TYR A 979 -41.77 -8.04 20.58
CA TYR A 979 -40.56 -7.24 20.48
C TYR A 979 -40.45 -6.70 19.05
N SER A 980 -40.24 -5.39 18.89
CA SER A 980 -39.89 -4.85 17.59
C SER A 980 -38.54 -5.42 17.15
N SER A 981 -38.32 -5.58 15.83
CA SER A 981 -37.04 -6.12 15.31
C SER A 981 -35.82 -5.37 15.87
N TYR A 982 -35.99 -4.09 16.20
CA TYR A 982 -34.96 -3.25 16.80
C TYR A 982 -34.58 -3.68 18.24
N GLN A 983 -35.56 -4.03 19.06
CA GLN A 983 -35.31 -4.51 20.43
C GLN A 983 -34.71 -5.91 20.42
N GLN A 984 -35.06 -6.72 19.43
CA GLN A 984 -34.45 -8.04 19.21
C GLN A 984 -32.97 -7.88 18.80
N ASP A 985 -32.66 -6.94 17.92
CA ASP A 985 -31.28 -6.63 17.50
C ASP A 985 -30.42 -6.07 18.65
N ASP A 986 -30.99 -5.24 19.53
CA ASP A 986 -30.25 -4.74 20.71
C ASP A 986 -29.91 -5.85 21.71
N VAL A 987 -30.82 -6.81 21.91
CA VAL A 987 -30.56 -7.98 22.76
C VAL A 987 -29.50 -8.89 22.14
N ILE A 988 -29.51 -9.05 20.81
CA ILE A 988 -28.48 -9.81 20.08
C ILE A 988 -27.11 -9.13 20.23
N ARG A 989 -27.03 -7.82 19.99
CA ARG A 989 -25.79 -7.03 20.16
C ARG A 989 -25.21 -7.12 21.57
N GLN A 990 -26.06 -7.03 22.60
CA GLN A 990 -25.64 -7.18 24.00
C GLN A 990 -25.14 -8.59 24.32
N ASN A 991 -25.72 -9.62 23.70
CA ASN A 991 -25.29 -11.01 23.89
C ASN A 991 -23.96 -11.29 23.17
N ASP A 992 -23.74 -10.74 21.97
CA ASP A 992 -22.49 -10.87 21.24
C ASP A 992 -21.32 -10.23 22.00
N TYR A 993 -21.57 -9.04 22.59
CA TYR A 993 -20.60 -8.37 23.44
C TYR A 993 -20.22 -9.22 24.67
N LYS A 994 -21.20 -9.85 25.32
CA LYS A 994 -20.96 -10.75 26.46
C LYS A 994 -20.17 -12.00 26.05
N ILE A 995 -20.46 -12.58 24.89
CA ILE A 995 -19.77 -13.78 24.38
C ILE A 995 -18.30 -13.48 24.02
N GLN A 996 -18.03 -12.33 23.41
CA GLN A 996 -16.65 -11.91 23.10
C GLN A 996 -15.83 -11.68 24.37
N ASN A 997 -16.38 -10.97 25.37
CA ASN A 997 -15.72 -10.79 26.65
C ASN A 997 -15.43 -12.13 27.36
N LEU A 998 -16.35 -13.10 27.26
CA LEU A 998 -16.19 -14.42 27.86
C LEU A 998 -15.07 -15.24 27.16
N LYS A 999 -14.96 -15.15 25.83
CA LYS A 999 -13.84 -15.77 25.08
C LYS A 999 -12.49 -15.15 25.46
N GLN A 1000 -12.44 -13.83 25.59
CA GLN A 1000 -11.21 -13.12 25.96
C GLN A 1000 -10.77 -13.49 27.40
N LEU A 1001 -11.72 -13.55 28.34
CA LEU A 1001 -11.47 -14.00 29.71
C LEU A 1001 -11.01 -15.46 29.77
N GLN A 1002 -11.58 -16.35 28.96
CA GLN A 1002 -11.13 -17.75 28.89
C GLN A 1002 -9.70 -17.87 28.34
N GLN A 1003 -9.32 -17.06 27.35
CA GLN A 1003 -7.95 -16.99 26.84
C GLN A 1003 -6.98 -16.49 27.91
N TYR A 1004 -7.32 -15.42 28.63
CA TYR A 1004 -6.50 -14.94 29.75
C TYR A 1004 -6.35 -16.00 30.85
N LEU A 1005 -7.43 -16.72 31.18
CA LEU A 1005 -7.41 -17.76 32.21
C LEU A 1005 -6.57 -18.96 31.78
N ALA A 1006 -6.53 -19.29 30.48
CA ALA A 1006 -5.65 -20.32 29.92
C ALA A 1006 -4.17 -19.90 29.99
N VAL A 1007 -3.85 -18.64 29.68
CA VAL A 1007 -2.48 -18.09 29.81
C VAL A 1007 -2.03 -18.10 31.27
N ILE A 1008 -2.89 -17.69 32.21
CA ILE A 1008 -2.57 -17.71 33.64
C ILE A 1008 -2.33 -19.16 34.13
N LYS A 1009 -3.16 -20.12 33.71
CA LYS A 1009 -2.95 -21.54 34.03
C LYS A 1009 -1.63 -22.07 33.45
N PHE A 1010 -1.29 -21.68 32.23
CA PHE A 1010 -0.02 -22.05 31.61
C PHE A 1010 1.17 -21.49 32.39
N TYR A 1011 1.16 -20.21 32.75
CA TYR A 1011 2.22 -19.60 33.56
C TYR A 1011 2.33 -20.23 34.95
N ASN A 1012 1.22 -20.44 35.65
CA ASN A 1012 1.23 -21.03 36.99
C ASN A 1012 1.72 -22.47 36.99
N ASN A 1013 1.35 -23.28 35.99
CA ASN A 1013 1.83 -24.65 35.87
C ASN A 1013 3.34 -24.70 35.60
N ASN A 1014 3.85 -23.83 34.72
CA ASN A 1014 5.29 -23.78 34.42
C ASN A 1014 6.10 -23.19 35.58
N LEU A 1015 5.58 -22.18 36.30
CA LEU A 1015 6.18 -21.67 37.55
C LEU A 1015 6.24 -22.73 38.63
N TYR A 1016 5.18 -23.50 38.81
CA TYR A 1016 5.13 -24.59 39.77
C TYR A 1016 6.17 -25.68 39.43
N GLN A 1017 6.29 -26.04 38.14
CA GLN A 1017 7.34 -26.97 37.68
C GLN A 1017 8.75 -26.40 37.87
N LEU A 1018 8.93 -25.10 37.65
CA LEU A 1018 10.19 -24.41 37.90
C LEU A 1018 10.56 -24.48 39.40
N PHE A 1019 9.64 -24.18 40.30
CA PHE A 1019 9.86 -24.28 41.75
C PHE A 1019 10.17 -25.71 42.20
N GLN A 1020 9.46 -26.72 41.68
CA GLN A 1020 9.79 -28.12 41.96
C GLN A 1020 11.17 -28.54 41.43
N SER A 1021 11.59 -27.98 40.29
CA SER A 1021 12.91 -28.28 39.71
C SER A 1021 14.06 -27.65 40.50
N ILE A 1022 13.83 -26.50 41.16
CA ILE A 1022 14.79 -25.78 42.00
C ILE A 1022 14.95 -26.44 43.39
N GLN A 1023 13.92 -27.11 43.91
CA GLN A 1023 13.97 -27.75 45.23
C GLN A 1023 14.73 -29.09 45.27
N LYS A 1024 15.20 -29.61 44.13
CA LYS A 1024 16.02 -30.82 44.09
C LYS A 1024 17.50 -30.44 44.01
N PRO A 1025 18.36 -30.96 44.89
CA PRO A 1025 19.75 -30.51 45.04
C PRO A 1025 20.65 -30.79 43.84
N ASP A 1026 20.27 -31.69 42.93
CA ASP A 1026 21.08 -32.10 41.78
C ASP A 1026 20.40 -31.84 40.42
N ASN A 1027 20.01 -30.60 40.12
CA ASN A 1027 19.34 -30.30 38.84
C ASN A 1027 20.10 -29.37 37.89
N ASN A 1028 20.02 -29.80 36.63
CA ASN A 1028 20.76 -29.40 35.45
C ASN A 1028 20.24 -28.05 34.90
N ILE A 1029 21.09 -27.01 34.90
CA ILE A 1029 20.79 -25.62 34.45
C ILE A 1029 20.04 -25.57 33.09
N SER A 1030 20.27 -26.57 32.23
CA SER A 1030 19.58 -26.74 30.96
C SER A 1030 18.05 -26.85 31.08
N GLN A 1031 17.52 -27.57 32.09
CA GLN A 1031 16.07 -27.75 32.26
C GLN A 1031 15.39 -26.47 32.76
N ILE A 1032 16.04 -25.74 33.68
CA ILE A 1032 15.59 -24.43 34.16
C ILE A 1032 15.56 -23.43 32.99
N THR A 1033 16.60 -23.44 32.14
CA THR A 1033 16.69 -22.57 30.96
C THR A 1033 15.60 -22.87 29.92
N GLN A 1034 15.29 -24.15 29.68
CA GLN A 1034 14.20 -24.55 28.77
C GLN A 1034 12.82 -24.19 29.31
N LEU A 1035 12.59 -24.29 30.61
CA LEU A 1035 11.34 -23.87 31.24
C LEU A 1035 11.16 -22.36 31.17
N LEU A 1036 12.21 -21.58 31.43
CA LEU A 1036 12.20 -20.13 31.28
C LEU A 1036 11.98 -19.70 29.82
N GLN A 1037 12.59 -20.37 28.85
CA GLN A 1037 12.34 -20.14 27.42
C GLN A 1037 10.94 -20.51 26.95
N LYS A 1038 10.24 -21.42 27.64
CA LYS A 1038 8.82 -21.74 27.35
C LYS A 1038 7.85 -20.75 27.99
N MET A 1039 8.29 -20.05 29.03
CA MET A 1039 7.51 -19.02 29.73
C MET A 1039 7.65 -17.64 29.09
N ILE A 1040 8.79 -17.34 28.47
CA ILE A 1040 8.99 -16.16 27.59
C ILE A 1040 8.28 -16.44 26.27
#